data_AF-I4ESM3-F1
#
_entry.id   AF-I4ESM3-F1
#
_cell.length_a   1.000
_cell.length_b   1.000
_cell.length_c   1.000
_cell.angle_alpha   90.00
_cell.angle_beta   90.00
_cell.angle_gamma   90.00
#
_symmetry.space_group_name_H-M   'P 1'
#
loop_
_entity.id
_entity.type
_entity.pdbx_description
1 polymer ?
#
loop_
_entity_poly.entity_id
_entity_poly.type
_entity_poly.pdbx_seq_one_letter_code
_entity_poly.pdbx_strand_id
1 'polypeptide(L)'
;MTGVEGDRATARPPGSVGALLVLLVLLATAAFAGLPPTPAAAAPLLPAGFAVRPLPSGQDELLTDFAFAPDGSWFTVGKNGRVAWVSADGRPRTLATLPVVTVQDLGLSGVAVAPDYETSRQVYTVRTLDVAGRWVMRLSAWTVTGSPEPTGLGAERVVWDLPADADVHAMTSVLAAPDGTLWVTVGDAADFRFVDARALRALDVDDGRGKVLHVLPDGRGVATNPYYDPAAPGSWRSRVYASGFRSPFRMTLDPASGAPVVGDVGWNTWEEVDLVRPGASYGWPCWEGPVRTPGYAELPGCQGVGNSAPLATYPHGPAGTSVTGGIVYTGANYPEAYRGAYFFGDYSSQRLYTMRYDAEGDLVRAPEDAGFGVGNGLPVAFGAAPNGDVVYADIGGSVLQRLVYVPGNRPPTAQITLTSDAATRTVAFDGTASGDLDGEVLTYRWDFGDGSTGTGAQVSHTYAAPSTAPVPVTLTVSDPQGATGTSTATVVPANGAPVLTLGSPPAGRLFAVGDTVEATATATDAEDGALPVTWSEVLVHCSGGYCHQHPGETVTGGTFSRPFVDHGDDTRVEITASARDSAGVRVQQTFEAAPRLRTLTVTASTPGAVTVNGVARASSRLTVGAQVSVIAPVVATDGVATFERWTDGSPRARELTMPDEDVALSADYLTPIDRRYATDPALRAVLGAPTAPEAGDETLRYLTTTGGRVYWSPAAGVHEVHGAVLTAYLAEGGHVRFGPPLTDERTAPDGVGRYNQFAALGAAVYWTPATGARAVYGDIGARWAALGWERGVHGYPRSSELGTPDGRGRYNDFADGGIYWLPGVGARSVVGAIYGAWARAGWEGGRLGFPVTDETGTPGGAGRFNHFERGSVYWTPATGAHVVEGDILRRWAALGWERSSLGFPTSDEYAVPGGRRSDFQGGSLTWDAATGQVTESLR
;
A
#
# COMPACT_ATOMS: atom_id res chain seq x y z
N MET A 1 -58.65 2.29 -2.74
CA MET A 1 -58.28 2.38 -4.16
C MET A 1 -57.11 1.41 -4.34
N THR A 2 -57.32 0.14 -4.72
CA THR A 2 -57.54 -0.38 -6.10
C THR A 2 -56.33 -0.10 -7.00
N GLY A 3 -55.53 -1.09 -7.46
CA GLY A 3 -55.49 -2.55 -7.22
C GLY A 3 -54.83 -3.29 -8.41
N VAL A 4 -54.67 -4.63 -8.31
CA VAL A 4 -54.48 -5.60 -9.44
C VAL A 4 -53.10 -5.52 -10.16
N GLU A 5 -52.35 -6.57 -10.54
CA GLU A 5 -52.29 -8.05 -10.33
C GLU A 5 -50.78 -8.44 -10.44
N GLY A 6 -50.26 -9.68 -10.37
CA GLY A 6 -50.77 -11.06 -10.18
C GLY A 6 -49.53 -11.99 -10.12
N ASP A 7 -49.42 -12.95 -9.19
CA ASP A 7 -50.04 -14.28 -9.16
C ASP A 7 -49.15 -15.42 -9.72
N ARG A 8 -48.62 -16.28 -8.82
CA ARG A 8 -48.67 -17.75 -8.94
C ARG A 8 -48.17 -18.48 -7.68
N ALA A 9 -48.94 -19.50 -7.28
CA ALA A 9 -48.65 -20.43 -6.18
C ALA A 9 -47.40 -21.31 -6.47
N THR A 10 -46.71 -21.89 -5.48
CA THR A 10 -47.17 -22.86 -4.45
C THR A 10 -46.34 -22.78 -3.14
N ALA A 11 -46.73 -23.27 -1.95
CA ALA A 11 -47.86 -24.13 -1.51
C ALA A 11 -48.31 -23.78 -0.05
N ARG A 12 -48.61 -24.79 0.79
CA ARG A 12 -49.04 -24.81 2.21
C ARG A 12 -48.56 -26.15 2.83
N PRO A 13 -48.66 -26.41 4.17
CA PRO A 13 -48.92 -25.51 5.32
C PRO A 13 -47.88 -25.66 6.48
N PRO A 14 -47.89 -24.77 7.48
CA PRO A 14 -47.19 -25.00 8.76
C PRO A 14 -48.03 -25.83 9.73
N GLY A 15 -47.39 -26.78 10.43
CA GLY A 15 -47.99 -27.59 11.50
C GLY A 15 -47.71 -27.02 12.90
N SER A 16 -48.75 -26.85 13.70
CA SER A 16 -48.70 -26.30 15.06
C SER A 16 -48.52 -27.38 16.14
N VAL A 17 -47.49 -27.25 16.99
CA VAL A 17 -47.40 -27.68 18.41
C VAL A 17 -46.31 -26.76 19.02
N GLY A 18 -46.45 -26.06 20.15
CA GLY A 18 -47.07 -26.43 21.42
C GLY A 18 -45.95 -26.63 22.44
N ALA A 19 -45.30 -25.54 22.88
CA ALA A 19 -44.16 -25.60 23.80
C ALA A 19 -44.64 -25.84 25.25
N LEU A 20 -44.32 -27.02 25.80
CA LEU A 20 -44.49 -27.34 27.21
C LEU A 20 -43.09 -27.54 27.82
N LEU A 21 -42.77 -26.81 28.90
CA LEU A 21 -41.54 -27.05 29.66
C LEU A 21 -41.60 -28.45 30.30
N VAL A 22 -40.58 -29.27 30.05
CA VAL A 22 -40.23 -30.41 30.92
C VAL A 22 -38.74 -30.33 31.25
N LEU A 23 -38.47 -30.14 32.52
CA LEU A 23 -37.15 -30.23 33.12
C LEU A 23 -36.70 -31.71 33.11
N LEU A 24 -35.55 -32.02 32.52
CA LEU A 24 -34.93 -33.34 32.67
C LEU A 24 -33.47 -33.20 33.14
N VAL A 25 -33.23 -33.63 34.37
CA VAL A 25 -31.88 -33.80 34.92
C VAL A 25 -31.29 -35.08 34.34
N LEU A 26 -30.11 -35.00 33.72
CA LEU A 26 -29.34 -36.14 33.28
C LEU A 26 -27.95 -36.09 33.92
N LEU A 27 -27.66 -37.08 34.76
CA LEU A 27 -26.29 -37.32 35.23
C LEU A 27 -25.45 -37.80 34.03
N ALA A 28 -24.45 -37.02 33.65
CA ALA A 28 -23.40 -37.48 32.77
C ALA A 28 -22.30 -38.13 33.61
N THR A 29 -22.16 -39.45 33.53
CA THR A 29 -20.94 -40.15 33.97
C THR A 29 -19.78 -39.71 33.09
N ALA A 30 -18.73 -39.15 33.69
CA ALA A 30 -17.54 -38.69 32.97
C ALA A 30 -16.79 -39.89 32.36
N ALA A 31 -17.02 -40.13 31.06
CA ALA A 31 -16.10 -40.92 30.26
C ALA A 31 -14.88 -40.05 29.95
N PHE A 32 -13.70 -40.46 30.43
CA PHE A 32 -12.43 -39.86 30.01
C PHE A 32 -12.19 -40.19 28.53
N ALA A 33 -12.65 -39.31 27.64
CA ALA A 33 -12.15 -39.27 26.28
C ALA A 33 -10.72 -38.71 26.34
N GLY A 34 -9.73 -39.59 26.19
CA GLY A 34 -8.37 -39.14 25.92
C GLY A 34 -8.37 -38.27 24.67
N LEU A 35 -7.84 -37.04 24.77
CA LEU A 35 -7.63 -36.21 23.60
C LEU A 35 -6.68 -36.94 22.64
N PRO A 36 -6.90 -36.85 21.32
CA PRO A 36 -5.96 -37.44 20.36
C PRO A 36 -4.57 -36.79 20.56
N PRO A 37 -3.48 -37.55 20.34
CA PRO A 37 -2.16 -36.94 20.25
C PRO A 37 -2.18 -35.84 19.18
N THR A 38 -1.42 -34.76 19.40
CA THR A 38 -1.22 -33.72 18.39
C THR A 38 -0.81 -34.38 17.08
N PRO A 39 -1.51 -34.13 15.96
CA PRO A 39 -1.19 -34.77 14.69
C PRO A 39 0.26 -34.45 14.34
N ALA A 40 1.02 -35.48 13.96
CA ALA A 40 2.34 -35.27 13.40
C ALA A 40 2.22 -34.36 12.17
N ALA A 41 3.13 -33.40 12.03
CA ALA A 41 3.10 -32.48 10.89
C ALA A 41 3.11 -33.28 9.58
N ALA A 42 2.16 -32.98 8.70
CA ALA A 42 2.07 -33.60 7.39
C ALA A 42 3.40 -33.41 6.65
N ALA A 43 3.88 -34.45 5.97
CA ALA A 43 5.16 -34.39 5.27
C ALA A 43 5.15 -33.26 4.21
N PRO A 44 6.25 -32.51 4.03
CA PRO A 44 6.27 -31.38 3.10
C PRO A 44 5.93 -31.79 1.68
N LEU A 45 5.01 -31.05 1.05
CA LEU A 45 4.70 -31.23 -0.36
C LEU A 45 5.77 -30.50 -1.18
N LEU A 46 6.61 -31.28 -1.87
CA LEU A 46 7.77 -30.84 -2.63
C LEU A 46 7.68 -31.35 -4.08
N PRO A 47 8.41 -30.75 -5.04
CA PRO A 47 8.37 -31.19 -6.43
C PRO A 47 8.96 -32.59 -6.58
N ALA A 48 8.57 -33.32 -7.63
CA ALA A 48 8.97 -34.71 -7.84
C ALA A 48 10.50 -34.91 -7.76
N GLY A 49 10.93 -35.90 -6.96
CA GLY A 49 12.33 -36.20 -6.67
C GLY A 49 12.97 -35.35 -5.55
N PHE A 50 12.35 -34.27 -5.08
CA PHE A 50 12.81 -33.57 -3.88
C PHE A 50 12.27 -34.22 -2.60
N ALA A 51 13.07 -34.15 -1.54
CA ALA A 51 12.68 -34.49 -0.17
C ALA A 51 13.52 -33.66 0.82
N VAL A 52 13.09 -33.56 2.07
CA VAL A 52 13.92 -33.04 3.16
C VAL A 52 14.54 -34.18 3.96
N ARG A 53 15.76 -33.99 4.45
CA ARG A 53 16.39 -34.87 5.45
C ARG A 53 16.80 -34.03 6.66
N PRO A 54 16.35 -34.40 7.87
CA PRO A 54 16.75 -33.70 9.08
C PRO A 54 18.25 -33.90 9.35
N LEU A 55 18.91 -32.82 9.76
CA LEU A 55 20.23 -32.79 10.34
C LEU A 55 20.10 -32.29 11.79
N PRO A 56 20.83 -32.89 12.75
CA PRO A 56 20.76 -32.48 14.14
C PRO A 56 21.26 -31.04 14.30
N SER A 57 20.46 -30.21 14.98
CA SER A 57 20.79 -28.82 15.30
C SER A 57 21.64 -28.70 16.57
N GLY A 58 21.47 -29.63 17.52
CA GLY A 58 21.98 -29.47 18.89
C GLY A 58 21.21 -28.44 19.71
N GLN A 59 20.02 -28.02 19.27
CA GLN A 59 19.07 -27.18 20.00
C GLN A 59 17.90 -28.05 20.49
N ASP A 60 17.35 -27.74 21.67
CA ASP A 60 16.19 -28.46 22.22
C ASP A 60 14.86 -27.71 21.91
N GLU A 61 14.95 -26.41 21.65
CA GLU A 61 13.85 -25.52 21.26
C GLU A 61 14.42 -24.30 20.50
N LEU A 62 13.60 -23.66 19.66
CA LEU A 62 13.79 -22.32 19.09
C LEU A 62 15.09 -22.08 18.31
N LEU A 63 15.51 -23.01 17.45
CA LEU A 63 16.62 -22.83 16.49
C LEU A 63 16.43 -21.58 15.61
N THR A 64 17.33 -20.60 15.70
CA THR A 64 17.25 -19.34 14.93
C THR A 64 18.18 -19.32 13.73
N ASP A 65 19.42 -19.80 13.85
CA ASP A 65 20.43 -19.68 12.79
C ASP A 65 21.54 -20.75 12.90
N PHE A 66 22.30 -20.92 11.81
CA PHE A 66 23.39 -21.89 11.72
C PHE A 66 24.49 -21.47 10.73
N ALA A 67 25.71 -21.93 10.97
CA ALA A 67 26.84 -21.73 10.07
C ALA A 67 27.73 -22.99 10.01
N PHE A 68 28.02 -23.47 8.80
CA PHE A 68 28.99 -24.55 8.58
C PHE A 68 30.42 -24.05 8.78
N ALA A 69 31.26 -24.91 9.36
CA ALA A 69 32.69 -24.72 9.48
C ALA A 69 33.45 -25.46 8.34
N PRO A 70 34.70 -25.09 8.04
CA PRO A 70 35.48 -25.69 6.95
C PRO A 70 35.67 -27.22 7.05
N ASP A 71 35.63 -27.79 8.25
CA ASP A 71 35.75 -29.23 8.51
C ASP A 71 34.42 -30.01 8.31
N GLY A 72 33.36 -29.34 7.86
CA GLY A 72 32.03 -29.92 7.65
C GLY A 72 31.20 -30.09 8.93
N SER A 73 31.71 -29.67 10.09
CA SER A 73 30.90 -29.46 11.29
C SER A 73 30.07 -28.18 11.17
N TRP A 74 29.13 -27.93 12.08
CA TRP A 74 28.32 -26.71 12.07
C TRP A 74 28.06 -26.16 13.47
N PHE A 75 27.94 -24.84 13.54
CA PHE A 75 27.47 -24.11 14.71
C PHE A 75 26.00 -23.78 14.54
N THR A 76 25.24 -23.80 15.63
CA THR A 76 23.85 -23.35 15.65
C THR A 76 23.61 -22.45 16.85
N VAL A 77 22.59 -21.60 16.73
CA VAL A 77 22.09 -20.79 17.84
C VAL A 77 20.58 -20.92 17.97
N GLY A 78 20.11 -20.87 19.22
CA GLY A 78 18.68 -20.83 19.55
C GLY A 78 18.30 -19.48 20.19
N LYS A 79 17.05 -19.05 19.97
CA LYS A 79 16.48 -17.78 20.49
C LYS A 79 16.73 -17.62 21.99
N ASN A 80 16.65 -18.72 22.73
CA ASN A 80 16.91 -18.87 24.17
C ASN A 80 18.39 -18.67 24.62
N GLY A 81 19.28 -18.24 23.72
CA GLY A 81 20.66 -17.91 24.04
C GLY A 81 21.63 -19.09 23.96
N ARG A 82 21.16 -20.29 23.62
CA ARG A 82 22.04 -21.47 23.49
C ARG A 82 22.90 -21.41 22.22
N VAL A 83 24.21 -21.55 22.40
CA VAL A 83 25.17 -21.78 21.31
C VAL A 83 25.58 -23.25 21.33
N ALA A 84 25.38 -23.95 20.22
CA ALA A 84 25.78 -25.34 20.05
C ALA A 84 26.74 -25.51 18.87
N TRP A 85 27.50 -26.61 18.92
CA TRP A 85 28.30 -27.13 17.83
C TRP A 85 27.91 -28.58 17.58
N VAL A 86 27.90 -28.99 16.32
CA VAL A 86 27.56 -30.34 15.89
C VAL A 86 28.66 -30.83 14.96
N SER A 87 29.23 -31.99 15.27
CA SER A 87 30.26 -32.61 14.44
C SER A 87 29.74 -32.99 13.06
N ALA A 88 30.65 -33.20 12.10
CA ALA A 88 30.28 -33.59 10.72
C ALA A 88 29.48 -34.92 10.63
N ASP A 89 29.58 -35.79 11.64
CA ASP A 89 28.80 -37.03 11.80
C ASP A 89 27.53 -36.86 12.68
N GLY A 90 27.17 -35.62 13.05
CA GLY A 90 25.90 -35.28 13.69
C GLY A 90 25.86 -35.35 15.22
N ARG A 91 27.00 -35.39 15.93
CA ARG A 91 27.03 -35.41 17.40
C ARG A 91 27.00 -33.99 17.96
N PRO A 92 25.94 -33.56 18.68
CA PRO A 92 25.82 -32.20 19.20
C PRO A 92 26.55 -31.99 20.53
N ARG A 93 26.95 -30.75 20.79
CA ARG A 93 27.53 -30.27 22.05
C ARG A 93 27.15 -28.81 22.29
N THR A 94 26.60 -28.49 23.45
CA THR A 94 26.41 -27.10 23.88
C THR A 94 27.76 -26.47 24.22
N LEU A 95 28.04 -25.28 23.69
CA LEU A 95 29.27 -24.53 23.95
C LEU A 95 29.07 -23.41 24.99
N ALA A 96 27.90 -22.79 24.99
CA ALA A 96 27.51 -21.75 25.94
C ALA A 96 25.98 -21.58 25.98
N THR A 97 25.48 -20.98 27.07
CA THR A 97 24.17 -20.33 27.12
C THR A 97 24.40 -18.87 27.46
N LEU A 98 24.02 -17.98 26.55
CA LEU A 98 24.27 -16.54 26.62
C LEU A 98 23.04 -15.81 27.19
N PRO A 99 23.21 -14.71 27.94
CA PRO A 99 22.10 -13.91 28.42
C PRO A 99 21.39 -13.22 27.25
N VAL A 100 20.07 -13.37 27.20
CA VAL A 100 19.17 -12.85 26.15
C VAL A 100 17.89 -12.29 26.75
N VAL A 101 17.16 -11.50 25.94
CA VAL A 101 15.74 -11.17 26.13
C VAL A 101 14.95 -11.89 25.05
N THR A 102 13.88 -12.60 25.41
CA THR A 102 13.19 -13.59 24.57
C THR A 102 11.76 -13.21 24.14
N VAL A 103 11.42 -11.93 24.25
CA VAL A 103 10.12 -11.35 23.88
C VAL A 103 10.00 -11.26 22.34
N GLN A 104 8.85 -11.63 21.77
CA GLN A 104 8.55 -11.52 20.32
C GLN A 104 9.65 -12.11 19.40
N ASP A 105 10.38 -11.29 18.63
CA ASP A 105 11.49 -11.75 17.77
C ASP A 105 12.88 -11.61 18.42
N LEU A 106 12.95 -10.99 19.61
CA LEU A 106 14.19 -10.81 20.36
C LEU A 106 14.76 -12.15 20.84
N GLY A 107 16.08 -12.24 20.85
CA GLY A 107 16.81 -13.38 21.39
C GLY A 107 18.25 -13.39 20.89
N LEU A 108 18.87 -14.57 20.89
CA LEU A 108 20.08 -14.85 20.12
C LEU A 108 19.66 -15.25 18.69
N SER A 109 19.93 -14.38 17.72
CA SER A 109 19.27 -14.36 16.41
C SER A 109 20.15 -14.80 15.25
N GLY A 110 21.47 -14.77 15.39
CA GLY A 110 22.38 -15.11 14.28
C GLY A 110 23.79 -15.53 14.69
N VAL A 111 24.45 -16.33 13.84
CA VAL A 111 25.82 -16.85 14.03
C VAL A 111 26.62 -16.89 12.73
N ALA A 112 27.88 -16.45 12.78
CA ALA A 112 28.81 -16.58 11.65
C ALA A 112 30.13 -17.22 12.07
N VAL A 113 30.69 -18.06 11.20
CA VAL A 113 32.04 -18.66 11.33
C VAL A 113 33.01 -17.86 10.47
N ALA A 114 34.16 -17.47 11.02
CA ALA A 114 35.16 -16.71 10.25
C ALA A 114 35.73 -17.55 9.09
N PRO A 115 36.07 -16.95 7.92
CA PRO A 115 36.68 -17.69 6.80
C PRO A 115 38.00 -18.36 7.17
N ASP A 116 38.73 -17.80 8.13
CA ASP A 116 40.00 -18.30 8.66
C ASP A 116 39.85 -19.16 9.92
N TYR A 117 38.63 -19.65 10.23
CA TYR A 117 38.29 -20.34 11.48
C TYR A 117 39.23 -21.48 11.88
N GLU A 118 39.82 -22.20 10.91
CA GLU A 118 40.82 -23.24 11.19
C GLU A 118 42.02 -22.71 12.00
N THR A 119 42.39 -21.45 11.81
CA THR A 119 43.52 -20.79 12.50
C THR A 119 43.06 -19.78 13.55
N SER A 120 42.04 -18.97 13.27
CA SER A 120 41.57 -17.92 14.17
C SER A 120 40.64 -18.43 15.28
N ARG A 121 39.94 -19.54 15.01
CA ARG A 121 38.83 -20.10 15.81
C ARG A 121 37.75 -19.06 16.14
N GLN A 122 37.59 -18.01 15.33
CA GLN A 122 36.62 -16.93 15.58
C GLN A 122 35.22 -17.28 15.09
N VAL A 123 34.22 -17.06 15.94
CA VAL A 123 32.80 -17.01 15.58
C VAL A 123 32.17 -15.70 16.05
N TYR A 124 31.13 -15.26 15.36
CA TYR A 124 30.40 -14.04 15.66
C TYR A 124 28.95 -14.39 16.00
N THR A 125 28.34 -13.63 16.90
CA THR A 125 26.93 -13.80 17.30
C THR A 125 26.22 -12.46 17.39
N VAL A 126 24.96 -12.41 16.99
CA VAL A 126 24.08 -11.26 17.21
C VAL A 126 22.96 -11.64 18.18
N ARG A 127 22.73 -10.83 19.22
CA ARG A 127 21.70 -11.07 20.23
C ARG A 127 21.10 -9.79 20.82
N THR A 128 19.88 -9.87 21.31
CA THR A 128 19.28 -8.85 22.17
C THR A 128 19.34 -9.29 23.64
N LEU A 129 19.77 -8.39 24.53
CA LEU A 129 19.88 -8.65 25.98
C LEU A 129 19.52 -7.41 26.81
N ASP A 130 19.22 -7.59 28.09
CA ASP A 130 19.11 -6.48 29.04
C ASP A 130 20.51 -6.03 29.51
N VAL A 131 20.75 -4.72 29.43
CA VAL A 131 21.93 -4.06 30.00
C VAL A 131 21.45 -2.92 30.90
N ALA A 132 21.32 -3.22 32.20
CA ALA A 132 20.91 -2.28 33.24
C ALA A 132 19.50 -1.70 33.04
N GLY A 133 18.52 -2.55 32.73
CA GLY A 133 17.11 -2.18 32.55
C GLY A 133 16.82 -1.55 31.18
N ARG A 134 17.61 -1.90 30.17
CA ARG A 134 17.47 -1.44 28.78
C ARG A 134 17.81 -2.56 27.82
N TRP A 135 17.00 -2.76 26.80
CA TRP A 135 17.29 -3.73 25.76
C TRP A 135 18.35 -3.20 24.78
N VAL A 136 19.31 -4.05 24.49
CA VAL A 136 20.47 -3.74 23.64
C VAL A 136 20.66 -4.88 22.66
N MET A 137 20.75 -4.54 21.38
CA MET A 137 21.23 -5.40 20.31
C MET A 137 22.76 -5.37 20.31
N ARG A 138 23.39 -6.53 20.42
CA ARG A 138 24.84 -6.69 20.53
C ARG A 138 25.37 -7.58 19.43
N LEU A 139 26.41 -7.10 18.74
CA LEU A 139 27.31 -7.92 17.95
C LEU A 139 28.52 -8.29 18.80
N SER A 140 28.83 -9.58 18.90
CA SER A 140 29.98 -10.09 19.65
C SER A 140 30.83 -11.05 18.82
N ALA A 141 32.13 -11.05 19.11
CA ALA A 141 33.11 -12.00 18.58
C ALA A 141 33.64 -12.90 19.71
N TRP A 142 33.88 -14.17 19.38
CA TRP A 142 34.28 -15.20 20.33
C TRP A 142 35.35 -16.09 19.74
N THR A 143 36.43 -16.32 20.49
CA THR A 143 37.37 -17.39 20.18
C THR A 143 36.82 -18.71 20.74
N VAL A 144 36.57 -19.68 19.87
CA VAL A 144 36.13 -21.03 20.23
C VAL A 144 37.29 -21.80 20.88
N THR A 145 37.02 -22.38 22.05
CA THR A 145 37.96 -23.20 22.82
C THR A 145 37.80 -24.68 22.48
N GLY A 146 38.84 -25.48 22.71
CA GLY A 146 38.88 -26.90 22.33
C GLY A 146 39.37 -27.11 20.90
N SER A 147 40.18 -28.15 20.69
CA SER A 147 40.69 -28.58 19.39
C SER A 147 41.07 -30.07 19.45
N PRO A 148 40.77 -30.88 18.42
CA PRO A 148 40.05 -30.51 17.18
C PRO A 148 38.59 -30.13 17.42
N GLU A 149 37.89 -30.86 18.31
CA GLU A 149 36.49 -30.58 18.65
C GLU A 149 36.36 -29.34 19.58
N PRO A 150 35.44 -28.40 19.29
CA PRO A 150 35.04 -27.33 20.20
C PRO A 150 34.51 -27.83 21.56
N THR A 151 34.86 -27.12 22.64
CA THR A 151 34.42 -27.43 24.02
C THR A 151 33.70 -26.28 24.72
N GLY A 152 33.80 -25.05 24.21
CA GLY A 152 33.13 -23.87 24.76
C GLY A 152 33.57 -22.57 24.10
N LEU A 153 32.98 -21.44 24.48
CA LEU A 153 33.42 -20.11 24.04
C LEU A 153 34.42 -19.47 25.01
N GLY A 154 35.36 -18.69 24.50
CA GLY A 154 36.28 -17.86 25.28
C GLY A 154 35.62 -16.59 25.82
N ALA A 155 36.43 -15.61 26.22
CA ALA A 155 35.92 -14.32 26.68
C ALA A 155 35.19 -13.55 25.57
N GLU A 156 34.07 -12.91 25.90
CA GLU A 156 33.29 -12.08 24.97
C GLU A 156 34.08 -10.85 24.54
N ARG A 157 34.26 -10.65 23.22
CA ARG A 157 34.66 -9.36 22.66
C ARG A 157 33.43 -8.70 22.04
N VAL A 158 32.81 -7.78 22.77
CA VAL A 158 31.74 -6.91 22.26
C VAL A 158 32.31 -6.08 21.11
N VAL A 159 31.67 -6.14 19.94
CA VAL A 159 32.04 -5.35 18.76
C VAL A 159 31.31 -4.00 18.79
N TRP A 160 30.00 -4.03 19.04
CA TRP A 160 29.21 -2.85 19.40
C TRP A 160 27.91 -3.23 20.13
N ASP A 161 27.31 -2.22 20.75
CA ASP A 161 25.97 -2.22 21.33
C ASP A 161 25.12 -1.16 20.63
N LEU A 162 23.84 -1.46 20.36
CA LEU A 162 22.85 -0.55 19.78
C LEU A 162 21.50 -0.75 20.51
N PRO A 163 20.84 0.29 21.05
CA PRO A 163 19.60 0.08 21.82
C PRO A 163 18.45 -0.47 20.97
N ALA A 164 17.69 -1.42 21.51
CA ALA A 164 16.39 -1.80 20.98
C ALA A 164 15.30 -0.97 21.67
N ASP A 165 14.46 -0.29 20.89
CA ASP A 165 13.40 0.61 21.39
C ASP A 165 11.99 -0.02 21.31
N ALA A 166 11.87 -1.19 20.68
CA ALA A 166 10.67 -2.01 20.58
C ALA A 166 11.02 -3.49 20.87
N ASP A 167 10.00 -4.34 20.97
CA ASP A 167 10.11 -5.79 21.11
C ASP A 167 10.29 -6.54 19.78
N VAL A 168 10.43 -5.82 18.66
CA VAL A 168 10.56 -6.41 17.32
C VAL A 168 11.68 -5.75 16.49
N HIS A 169 12.01 -6.35 15.36
CA HIS A 169 12.92 -5.86 14.31
C HIS A 169 14.30 -5.51 14.85
N ALA A 170 14.87 -6.41 15.64
CA ALA A 170 16.21 -6.26 16.18
C ALA A 170 17.31 -6.49 15.12
N MET A 171 18.54 -6.73 15.59
CA MET A 171 19.66 -7.19 14.77
C MET A 171 19.47 -8.68 14.52
N THR A 172 19.26 -9.06 13.26
CA THR A 172 18.78 -10.39 12.89
C THR A 172 19.93 -11.26 12.37
N SER A 173 20.68 -10.82 11.36
CA SER A 173 21.71 -11.62 10.69
C SER A 173 23.12 -11.05 10.85
N VAL A 174 24.11 -11.95 10.94
CA VAL A 174 25.53 -11.66 10.73
C VAL A 174 26.09 -12.71 9.76
N LEU A 175 26.88 -12.27 8.79
CA LEU A 175 27.55 -13.13 7.82
C LEU A 175 29.01 -12.73 7.71
N ALA A 176 29.93 -13.70 7.76
CA ALA A 176 31.35 -13.46 7.54
C ALA A 176 31.69 -13.74 6.06
N ALA A 177 32.10 -12.71 5.33
CA ALA A 177 32.37 -12.80 3.91
C ALA A 177 33.78 -13.38 3.63
N PRO A 178 34.01 -14.04 2.47
CA PRO A 178 35.31 -14.65 2.14
C PRO A 178 36.52 -13.69 2.13
N ASP A 179 36.29 -12.38 2.05
CA ASP A 179 37.32 -11.34 2.14
C ASP A 179 37.75 -10.99 3.58
N GLY A 180 37.14 -11.64 4.59
CA GLY A 180 37.39 -11.40 6.00
C GLY A 180 36.59 -10.25 6.62
N THR A 181 35.66 -9.65 5.88
CA THR A 181 34.71 -8.65 6.40
C THR A 181 33.45 -9.31 6.98
N LEU A 182 32.63 -8.54 7.69
CA LEU A 182 31.32 -8.95 8.17
C LEU A 182 30.22 -8.10 7.53
N TRP A 183 29.12 -8.75 7.19
CA TRP A 183 27.85 -8.12 6.88
C TRP A 183 26.90 -8.30 8.06
N VAL A 184 26.12 -7.27 8.38
CA VAL A 184 25.12 -7.31 9.46
C VAL A 184 23.82 -6.66 9.01
N THR A 185 22.68 -7.30 9.28
CA THR A 185 21.35 -6.70 9.10
C THR A 185 20.79 -6.20 10.42
N VAL A 186 20.17 -5.03 10.41
CA VAL A 186 19.55 -4.41 11.59
C VAL A 186 18.18 -3.86 11.19
N GLY A 187 17.12 -4.35 11.81
CA GLY A 187 15.78 -3.78 11.64
C GLY A 187 15.62 -2.38 12.23
N ASP A 188 14.47 -1.77 11.98
CA ASP A 188 14.15 -0.42 12.41
C ASP A 188 13.96 -0.30 13.93
N ALA A 189 13.76 -1.43 14.63
CA ALA A 189 13.38 -1.58 16.03
C ALA A 189 12.28 -0.63 16.52
N ALA A 190 11.31 -0.30 15.65
CA ALA A 190 10.16 0.55 15.93
C ALA A 190 8.90 -0.31 16.21
N ASP A 191 7.91 0.23 16.91
CA ASP A 191 6.69 -0.53 17.22
C ASP A 191 5.83 -0.73 15.96
N PHE A 192 5.53 -1.98 15.63
CA PHE A 192 4.71 -2.35 14.47
C PHE A 192 3.21 -2.23 14.72
N ARG A 193 2.74 -1.99 15.94
CA ARG A 193 1.29 -2.01 16.25
C ARG A 193 0.58 -0.74 15.75
N PHE A 194 1.32 0.34 15.54
CA PHE A 194 0.83 1.66 15.12
C PHE A 194 1.86 2.38 14.24
N VAL A 195 1.60 3.65 13.89
CA VAL A 195 2.54 4.48 13.12
C VAL A 195 3.59 5.07 14.08
N ASP A 196 4.63 4.31 14.42
CA ASP A 196 5.74 4.78 15.26
C ASP A 196 6.73 5.62 14.43
N ALA A 197 6.68 6.94 14.61
CA ALA A 197 7.57 7.88 13.92
C ALA A 197 9.08 7.59 14.11
N ARG A 198 9.50 6.75 15.08
CA ARG A 198 10.88 6.26 15.18
C ARG A 198 11.34 5.50 13.93
N ALA A 199 10.45 4.83 13.20
CA ALA A 199 10.79 4.08 12.00
C ALA A 199 11.51 4.93 10.93
N LEU A 200 11.30 6.27 10.93
CA LEU A 200 11.99 7.21 10.03
C LEU A 200 13.53 7.15 10.14
N ARG A 201 14.09 6.64 11.25
CA ARG A 201 15.55 6.41 11.40
C ARG A 201 16.11 5.35 10.45
N ALA A 202 15.25 4.50 9.86
CA ALA A 202 15.66 3.61 8.77
C ALA A 202 16.31 4.39 7.62
N LEU A 203 15.80 5.60 7.31
CA LEU A 203 16.34 6.51 6.29
C LEU A 203 17.61 7.25 6.73
N ASP A 204 17.78 7.50 8.03
CA ASP A 204 18.92 8.26 8.56
C ASP A 204 20.20 7.40 8.57
N VAL A 205 21.18 7.78 7.74
CA VAL A 205 22.49 7.10 7.65
C VAL A 205 23.37 7.27 8.89
N ASP A 206 23.04 8.18 9.81
CA ASP A 206 23.73 8.35 11.09
C ASP A 206 23.15 7.48 12.23
N ASP A 207 22.06 6.73 12.00
CA ASP A 207 21.55 5.70 12.91
C ASP A 207 21.88 4.28 12.40
N GLY A 208 22.08 3.33 13.32
CA GLY A 208 22.42 1.95 13.00
C GLY A 208 21.24 1.05 12.61
N ARG A 209 19.99 1.54 12.73
CA ARG A 209 18.75 0.75 12.55
C ARG A 209 18.10 0.93 11.18
N GLY A 210 17.42 -0.11 10.69
CA GLY A 210 16.84 -0.18 9.35
C GLY A 210 17.92 -0.16 8.26
N LYS A 211 18.99 -0.94 8.46
CA LYS A 211 20.24 -0.91 7.68
C LYS A 211 20.73 -2.30 7.28
N VAL A 212 21.42 -2.33 6.15
CA VAL A 212 22.45 -3.34 5.84
C VAL A 212 23.81 -2.69 6.06
N LEU A 213 24.62 -3.30 6.93
CA LEU A 213 25.94 -2.81 7.33
C LEU A 213 27.05 -3.70 6.75
N HIS A 214 28.15 -3.09 6.31
CA HIS A 214 29.37 -3.79 5.89
C HIS A 214 30.56 -3.28 6.71
N VAL A 215 31.20 -4.16 7.48
CA VAL A 215 32.16 -3.78 8.51
C VAL A 215 33.37 -4.71 8.58
N LEU A 216 34.45 -4.21 9.17
CA LEU A 216 35.60 -5.02 9.59
C LEU A 216 35.27 -5.81 10.87
N PRO A 217 35.98 -6.92 11.16
CA PRO A 217 35.83 -7.69 12.40
C PRO A 217 36.07 -6.94 13.73
N ASP A 218 36.48 -5.67 13.70
CA ASP A 218 36.60 -4.79 14.87
C ASP A 218 35.49 -3.74 14.98
N GLY A 219 34.49 -3.79 14.09
CA GLY A 219 33.30 -2.95 14.13
C GLY A 219 33.45 -1.59 13.44
N ARG A 220 34.57 -1.32 12.75
CA ARG A 220 34.72 -0.17 11.85
C ARG A 220 34.09 -0.46 10.50
N GLY A 221 33.61 0.58 9.82
CA GLY A 221 33.16 0.48 8.43
C GLY A 221 34.27 0.06 7.46
N VAL A 222 33.89 -0.59 6.37
CA VAL A 222 34.83 -0.88 5.27
C VAL A 222 35.03 0.38 4.43
N ALA A 223 36.26 0.64 3.99
CA ALA A 223 36.63 1.87 3.29
C ALA A 223 35.96 2.05 1.91
N THR A 224 35.32 1.01 1.38
CA THR A 224 34.52 1.02 0.14
C THR A 224 33.05 1.35 0.37
N ASN A 225 32.61 1.56 1.62
CA ASN A 225 31.22 1.92 1.91
C ASN A 225 30.86 3.30 1.34
N PRO A 226 29.63 3.48 0.84
CA PRO A 226 29.17 4.71 0.17
C PRO A 226 29.24 5.95 1.05
N TYR A 227 29.12 5.81 2.37
CA TYR A 227 29.14 6.91 3.35
C TYR A 227 30.36 6.87 4.28
N TYR A 228 31.44 6.20 3.88
CA TYR A 228 32.65 6.05 4.69
C TYR A 228 33.38 7.37 4.93
N ASP A 229 33.52 7.74 6.20
CA ASP A 229 34.38 8.84 6.64
C ASP A 229 35.73 8.28 7.18
N PRO A 230 36.87 8.54 6.52
CA PRO A 230 38.19 8.11 7.00
C PRO A 230 38.62 8.78 8.31
N ALA A 231 38.04 9.92 8.69
CA ALA A 231 38.27 10.56 9.99
C ALA A 231 37.40 9.94 11.09
N ALA A 232 36.28 9.31 10.74
CA ALA A 232 35.34 8.65 11.66
C ALA A 232 34.95 7.23 11.18
N PRO A 233 35.91 6.29 11.04
CA PRO A 233 35.63 4.94 10.51
C PRO A 233 34.74 4.09 11.43
N GLY A 234 34.59 4.49 12.71
CA GLY A 234 33.67 3.87 13.68
C GLY A 234 32.33 4.58 13.86
N SER A 235 31.99 5.55 13.00
CA SER A 235 30.65 6.18 12.98
C SER A 235 29.61 5.23 12.35
N TRP A 236 28.32 5.48 12.59
CA TRP A 236 27.24 4.69 11.97
C TRP A 236 27.26 4.81 10.44
N ARG A 237 27.31 6.04 9.90
CA ARG A 237 27.44 6.27 8.44
C ARG A 237 28.57 5.44 7.80
N SER A 238 29.73 5.35 8.45
CA SER A 238 30.85 4.59 7.90
C SER A 238 30.57 3.09 7.79
N ARG A 239 29.66 2.53 8.60
CA ARG A 239 29.23 1.13 8.54
C ARG A 239 28.12 0.88 7.52
N VAL A 240 27.34 1.90 7.16
CA VAL A 240 26.15 1.74 6.31
C VAL A 240 26.55 1.42 4.87
N TYR A 241 26.04 0.30 4.36
CA TYR A 241 26.08 -0.05 2.96
C TYR A 241 24.78 0.37 2.24
N ALA A 242 23.62 0.14 2.87
CA ALA A 242 22.30 0.56 2.38
C ALA A 242 21.34 0.85 3.55
N SER A 243 20.27 1.60 3.29
CA SER A 243 19.32 2.08 4.30
C SER A 243 17.85 1.90 3.90
N GLY A 244 16.92 2.30 4.77
CA GLY A 244 15.49 2.29 4.46
C GLY A 244 14.86 0.90 4.48
N PHE A 245 15.33 0.00 5.34
CA PHE A 245 14.75 -1.33 5.57
C PHE A 245 13.87 -1.34 6.82
N ARG A 246 12.86 -2.22 6.89
CA ARG A 246 11.99 -2.42 8.06
C ARG A 246 12.56 -3.47 9.01
N SER A 247 12.60 -4.71 8.55
CA SER A 247 13.11 -5.88 9.25
C SER A 247 13.83 -6.79 8.23
N PRO A 248 15.06 -6.42 7.81
CA PRO A 248 15.88 -7.20 6.89
C PRO A 248 16.34 -8.50 7.59
N PHE A 249 15.49 -9.52 7.53
CA PHE A 249 15.48 -10.63 8.49
C PHE A 249 16.65 -11.60 8.28
N ARG A 250 16.91 -11.99 7.02
CA ARG A 250 18.12 -12.71 6.63
C ARG A 250 18.68 -12.15 5.34
N MET A 251 19.97 -12.36 5.17
CA MET A 251 20.67 -12.14 3.91
C MET A 251 21.59 -13.31 3.57
N THR A 252 21.87 -13.46 2.28
CA THR A 252 23.09 -14.11 1.81
C THR A 252 23.80 -13.18 0.84
N LEU A 253 25.03 -13.50 0.44
CA LEU A 253 25.71 -12.77 -0.66
C LEU A 253 25.47 -13.51 -1.96
N ASP A 254 25.05 -12.80 -3.00
CA ASP A 254 24.99 -13.33 -4.36
C ASP A 254 26.41 -13.76 -4.81
N PRO A 255 26.63 -15.03 -5.20
CA PRO A 255 27.95 -15.52 -5.57
C PRO A 255 28.53 -14.92 -6.85
N ALA A 256 27.72 -14.27 -7.70
CA ALA A 256 28.19 -13.66 -8.93
C ALA A 256 28.70 -12.21 -8.74
N SER A 257 27.98 -11.40 -7.96
CA SER A 257 28.26 -9.97 -7.75
C SER A 257 28.85 -9.64 -6.38
N GLY A 258 28.70 -10.52 -5.38
CA GLY A 258 29.03 -10.26 -3.98
C GLY A 258 28.04 -9.32 -3.26
N ALA A 259 26.95 -8.92 -3.92
CA ALA A 259 25.92 -8.06 -3.32
C ALA A 259 25.03 -8.85 -2.34
N PRO A 260 24.55 -8.24 -1.24
CA PRO A 260 23.58 -8.88 -0.36
C PRO A 260 22.24 -9.11 -1.07
N VAL A 261 21.64 -10.27 -0.83
CA VAL A 261 20.25 -10.59 -1.19
C VAL A 261 19.48 -10.75 0.12
N VAL A 262 18.53 -9.86 0.37
CA VAL A 262 17.84 -9.70 1.67
C VAL A 262 16.37 -10.05 1.52
N GLY A 263 15.78 -10.73 2.51
CA GLY A 263 14.33 -10.69 2.72
C GLY A 263 14.01 -9.60 3.73
N ASP A 264 13.22 -8.60 3.35
CA ASP A 264 12.73 -7.55 4.26
C ASP A 264 11.24 -7.78 4.56
N VAL A 265 10.93 -7.99 5.84
CA VAL A 265 9.56 -8.25 6.30
C VAL A 265 8.82 -6.92 6.40
N GLY A 266 7.76 -6.78 5.61
CA GLY A 266 6.90 -5.61 5.58
C GLY A 266 5.97 -5.48 6.78
N TRP A 267 5.09 -4.48 6.72
CA TRP A 267 4.29 -4.08 7.86
C TRP A 267 2.87 -4.65 7.84
N ASN A 268 2.13 -4.33 6.80
CA ASN A 268 0.69 -4.58 6.69
C ASN A 268 0.30 -5.08 5.30
N THR A 269 1.12 -4.86 4.27
CA THR A 269 0.70 -4.98 2.88
C THR A 269 1.66 -5.75 1.97
N TRP A 270 2.99 -5.66 2.12
CA TRP A 270 3.94 -6.28 1.18
C TRP A 270 5.15 -6.90 1.85
N GLU A 271 5.49 -8.11 1.46
CA GLU A 271 6.79 -8.73 1.72
C GLU A 271 7.76 -8.45 0.57
N GLU A 272 9.05 -8.27 0.86
CA GLU A 272 10.07 -7.84 -0.09
C GLU A 272 11.27 -8.80 -0.13
N VAL A 273 11.81 -9.06 -1.34
CA VAL A 273 13.17 -9.59 -1.50
C VAL A 273 13.97 -8.59 -2.31
N ASP A 274 15.13 -8.21 -1.80
CA ASP A 274 15.98 -7.14 -2.33
C ASP A 274 17.33 -7.65 -2.79
N LEU A 275 17.79 -7.16 -3.95
CA LEU A 275 19.20 -7.20 -4.33
C LEU A 275 19.84 -5.86 -3.92
N VAL A 276 20.64 -5.88 -2.85
CA VAL A 276 21.08 -4.67 -2.16
C VAL A 276 22.23 -3.98 -2.91
N ARG A 277 22.02 -2.71 -3.27
CA ARG A 277 23.00 -1.87 -3.98
C ARG A 277 23.66 -0.84 -3.05
N PRO A 278 24.93 -0.46 -3.27
CA PRO A 278 25.65 0.44 -2.38
C PRO A 278 25.06 1.86 -2.43
N GLY A 279 24.66 2.37 -1.27
CA GLY A 279 24.09 3.71 -1.10
C GLY A 279 22.62 3.81 -1.52
N ALA A 280 21.98 2.68 -1.82
CA ALA A 280 20.55 2.61 -2.07
C ALA A 280 19.74 2.77 -0.78
N SER A 281 18.50 3.24 -0.93
CA SER A 281 17.52 3.32 0.14
C SER A 281 16.23 2.63 -0.29
N TYR A 282 15.75 1.68 0.51
CA TYR A 282 14.58 0.83 0.25
C TYR A 282 13.28 1.46 0.80
N GLY A 283 13.32 2.77 1.06
CA GLY A 283 12.12 3.60 1.21
C GLY A 283 11.35 3.48 2.52
N TRP A 284 11.54 2.43 3.33
CA TRP A 284 10.87 2.28 4.63
C TRP A 284 11.22 3.45 5.57
N PRO A 285 10.24 4.06 6.28
CA PRO A 285 8.82 3.67 6.38
C PRO A 285 7.88 4.37 5.39
N CYS A 286 8.43 5.14 4.46
CA CYS A 286 7.66 5.97 3.54
C CYS A 286 7.09 5.19 2.34
N TRP A 287 7.69 4.03 2.09
CA TRP A 287 7.31 3.01 1.11
C TRP A 287 7.29 1.64 1.79
N GLU A 288 6.46 0.76 1.26
CA GLU A 288 6.31 -0.64 1.62
C GLU A 288 5.95 -1.35 0.31
N GLY A 289 6.84 -2.20 -0.21
CA GLY A 289 6.70 -2.70 -1.57
C GLY A 289 6.66 -1.56 -2.61
N PRO A 290 5.82 -1.68 -3.65
CA PRO A 290 5.69 -0.66 -4.68
C PRO A 290 4.83 0.55 -4.26
N VAL A 291 4.29 0.61 -3.03
CA VAL A 291 3.30 1.63 -2.63
C VAL A 291 3.81 2.55 -1.52
N ARG A 292 3.20 3.74 -1.43
CA ARG A 292 3.40 4.66 -0.32
C ARG A 292 2.67 4.12 0.92
N THR A 293 3.43 3.79 1.96
CA THR A 293 2.93 3.20 3.21
C THR A 293 1.86 4.08 3.84
N PRO A 294 0.59 3.65 3.94
CA PRO A 294 -0.45 4.51 4.48
C PRO A 294 -0.18 4.86 5.95
N GLY A 295 -0.52 6.09 6.36
CA GLY A 295 -0.16 6.65 7.66
C GLY A 295 1.27 7.17 7.73
N TYR A 296 2.29 6.35 7.44
CA TYR A 296 3.69 6.77 7.46
C TYR A 296 4.04 7.76 6.34
N ALA A 297 3.56 7.54 5.13
CA ALA A 297 3.87 8.36 3.95
C ALA A 297 3.48 9.84 4.10
N GLU A 298 2.58 10.16 5.04
CA GLU A 298 2.14 11.51 5.35
C GLU A 298 3.03 12.25 6.37
N LEU A 299 3.93 11.55 7.04
CA LEU A 299 4.86 12.17 7.98
C LEU A 299 5.79 13.18 7.25
N PRO A 300 6.21 14.27 7.90
CA PRO A 300 7.12 15.24 7.29
C PRO A 300 8.43 14.64 6.78
N GLY A 301 8.94 13.59 7.44
CA GLY A 301 10.15 12.85 7.02
C GLY A 301 9.99 12.06 5.72
N CYS A 302 8.77 11.86 5.22
CA CYS A 302 8.47 11.11 4.00
C CYS A 302 8.26 11.98 2.75
N GLN A 303 8.51 13.28 2.84
CA GLN A 303 8.37 14.19 1.70
C GLN A 303 9.60 14.08 0.78
N GLY A 304 9.38 13.67 -0.46
CA GLY A 304 10.44 13.52 -1.47
C GLY A 304 11.32 12.26 -1.32
N VAL A 305 11.02 11.36 -0.38
CA VAL A 305 11.71 10.07 -0.22
C VAL A 305 11.42 9.18 -1.44
N GLY A 306 12.47 8.76 -2.14
CA GLY A 306 12.38 7.77 -3.22
C GLY A 306 12.37 6.33 -2.67
N ASN A 307 12.06 5.37 -3.54
CA ASN A 307 12.21 3.95 -3.24
C ASN A 307 13.18 3.29 -4.25
N SER A 308 14.02 2.37 -3.78
CA SER A 308 14.75 1.44 -4.62
C SER A 308 13.86 0.22 -4.81
N ALA A 309 13.54 -0.14 -6.06
CA ALA A 309 12.62 -1.24 -6.31
C ALA A 309 13.17 -2.56 -5.76
N PRO A 310 12.38 -3.32 -4.97
CA PRO A 310 12.73 -4.69 -4.62
C PRO A 310 12.85 -5.57 -5.85
N LEU A 311 13.63 -6.64 -5.73
CA LEU A 311 13.78 -7.64 -6.78
C LEU A 311 12.49 -8.45 -6.99
N ALA A 312 11.77 -8.74 -5.89
CA ALA A 312 10.44 -9.30 -5.92
C ALA A 312 9.61 -8.78 -4.73
N THR A 313 8.30 -8.66 -4.92
CA THR A 313 7.35 -8.35 -3.83
C THR A 313 6.15 -9.28 -3.92
N TYR A 314 5.52 -9.58 -2.79
CA TYR A 314 4.22 -10.26 -2.76
C TYR A 314 3.33 -9.67 -1.66
N PRO A 315 2.00 -9.58 -1.89
CA PRO A 315 1.11 -9.00 -0.91
C PRO A 315 0.84 -9.96 0.24
N HIS A 316 0.63 -9.42 1.44
CA HIS A 316 0.24 -10.22 2.62
C HIS A 316 -1.01 -11.07 2.32
N GLY A 317 -0.94 -12.38 2.57
CA GLY A 317 -2.06 -13.29 2.35
C GLY A 317 -1.64 -14.74 2.03
N PRO A 318 -2.25 -15.40 1.02
CA PRO A 318 -2.01 -16.82 0.74
C PRO A 318 -0.57 -17.19 0.37
N ALA A 319 0.23 -16.22 -0.08
CA ALA A 319 1.64 -16.39 -0.37
C ALA A 319 2.53 -16.26 0.87
N GLY A 320 2.02 -15.69 1.96
CA GLY A 320 2.82 -15.38 3.15
C GLY A 320 2.60 -13.97 3.68
N THR A 321 3.26 -13.71 4.81
CA THR A 321 3.24 -12.45 5.57
C THR A 321 4.51 -12.30 6.43
N SER A 322 5.60 -13.02 6.09
CA SER A 322 6.86 -13.02 6.83
C SER A 322 7.97 -13.65 5.99
N VAL A 323 8.51 -12.93 5.01
CA VAL A 323 9.64 -13.40 4.18
C VAL A 323 10.88 -13.62 5.04
N THR A 324 11.55 -14.76 4.90
CA THR A 324 12.70 -15.09 5.75
C THR A 324 14.05 -15.01 5.05
N GLY A 325 14.09 -14.48 3.82
CA GLY A 325 15.29 -14.50 2.98
C GLY A 325 15.68 -15.92 2.56
N GLY A 326 16.88 -16.06 2.01
CA GLY A 326 17.24 -17.24 1.23
C GLY A 326 18.69 -17.31 0.78
N ILE A 327 18.99 -18.27 -0.11
CA ILE A 327 20.32 -18.54 -0.67
C ILE A 327 20.27 -18.83 -2.18
N VAL A 328 21.26 -18.32 -2.93
CA VAL A 328 21.48 -18.69 -4.34
C VAL A 328 22.09 -20.09 -4.42
N TYR A 329 21.42 -21.02 -5.09
CA TYR A 329 21.87 -22.40 -5.24
C TYR A 329 23.04 -22.51 -6.24
N THR A 330 24.24 -22.75 -5.73
CA THR A 330 25.48 -22.96 -6.51
C THR A 330 25.82 -24.44 -6.76
N GLY A 331 25.07 -25.36 -6.15
CA GLY A 331 25.33 -26.79 -6.19
C GLY A 331 25.07 -27.46 -7.55
N ALA A 332 25.34 -28.77 -7.60
CA ALA A 332 25.20 -29.59 -8.81
C ALA A 332 24.28 -30.80 -8.68
N ASN A 333 23.69 -31.03 -7.51
CA ASN A 333 22.87 -32.21 -7.20
C ASN A 333 21.42 -32.07 -7.67
N TYR A 334 20.93 -30.83 -7.80
CA TYR A 334 19.56 -30.55 -8.26
C TYR A 334 19.49 -30.46 -9.79
N PRO A 335 18.28 -30.59 -10.39
CA PRO A 335 18.07 -30.38 -11.82
C PRO A 335 18.59 -29.01 -12.30
N GLU A 336 19.01 -28.94 -13.56
CA GLU A 336 19.59 -27.74 -14.18
C GLU A 336 18.69 -26.49 -14.07
N ALA A 337 17.37 -26.69 -14.04
CA ALA A 337 16.36 -25.65 -13.81
C ALA A 337 16.47 -24.92 -12.45
N TYR A 338 17.27 -25.42 -11.50
CA TYR A 338 17.49 -24.80 -10.18
C TYR A 338 18.89 -24.21 -9.99
N ARG A 339 19.86 -24.46 -10.89
CA ARG A 339 21.21 -23.87 -10.80
C ARG A 339 21.16 -22.35 -10.86
N GLY A 340 21.75 -21.64 -9.89
CA GLY A 340 21.64 -20.18 -9.79
C GLY A 340 20.23 -19.66 -9.48
N ALA A 341 19.30 -20.51 -9.04
CA ALA A 341 18.03 -20.05 -8.47
C ALA A 341 18.23 -19.63 -7.01
N TYR A 342 17.60 -18.52 -6.61
CA TYR A 342 17.51 -18.11 -5.21
C TYR A 342 16.36 -18.86 -4.56
N PHE A 343 16.69 -19.72 -3.59
CA PHE A 343 15.73 -20.44 -2.74
C PHE A 343 15.49 -19.61 -1.48
N PHE A 344 14.25 -19.27 -1.18
CA PHE A 344 13.89 -18.48 0.00
C PHE A 344 12.63 -19.03 0.68
N GLY A 345 12.42 -18.62 1.92
CA GLY A 345 11.30 -19.04 2.75
C GLY A 345 10.30 -17.93 3.04
N ASP A 346 9.10 -18.34 3.42
CA ASP A 346 8.14 -17.51 4.15
C ASP A 346 7.69 -18.27 5.40
N TYR A 347 7.77 -17.60 6.55
CA TYR A 347 7.54 -18.20 7.87
C TYR A 347 6.07 -18.55 8.10
N SER A 348 5.16 -17.62 7.79
CA SER A 348 3.75 -17.74 8.18
C SER A 348 2.99 -18.72 7.28
N SER A 349 3.34 -18.80 6.00
CA SER A 349 2.77 -19.76 5.05
C SER A 349 3.44 -21.14 5.08
N GLN A 350 4.57 -21.30 5.77
CA GLN A 350 5.40 -22.53 5.80
C GLN A 350 5.90 -22.95 4.42
N ARG A 351 6.18 -21.96 3.56
CA ARG A 351 6.51 -22.17 2.15
C ARG A 351 7.98 -21.96 1.87
N LEU A 352 8.45 -22.69 0.87
CA LEU A 352 9.68 -22.43 0.16
C LEU A 352 9.33 -21.95 -1.25
N TYR A 353 10.15 -21.06 -1.79
CA TYR A 353 10.01 -20.45 -3.11
C TYR A 353 11.33 -20.51 -3.87
N THR A 354 11.27 -20.47 -5.21
CA THR A 354 12.46 -20.20 -6.02
C THR A 354 12.26 -19.09 -7.05
N MET A 355 13.25 -18.22 -7.19
CA MET A 355 13.30 -17.22 -8.25
C MET A 355 14.66 -17.18 -8.93
N ARG A 356 14.76 -16.47 -10.06
CA ARG A 356 16.03 -16.17 -10.74
C ARG A 356 16.05 -14.74 -11.23
N TYR A 357 17.23 -14.15 -11.21
CA TYR A 357 17.52 -12.82 -11.71
C TYR A 357 18.86 -12.84 -12.46
N ASP A 358 19.13 -11.81 -13.26
CA ASP A 358 20.40 -11.64 -13.98
C ASP A 358 21.41 -10.76 -13.20
N ALA A 359 22.54 -10.40 -13.82
CA ALA A 359 23.60 -9.67 -13.14
C ALA A 359 23.21 -8.19 -12.87
N GLU A 360 22.39 -7.64 -13.74
CA GLU A 360 21.78 -6.32 -13.66
C GLU A 360 20.77 -6.24 -12.49
N GLY A 361 20.17 -7.38 -12.15
CA GLY A 361 19.20 -7.52 -11.06
C GLY A 361 17.76 -7.56 -11.55
N ASP A 362 17.53 -7.80 -12.84
CA ASP A 362 16.20 -7.95 -13.41
C ASP A 362 15.70 -9.39 -13.21
N LEU A 363 14.42 -9.53 -12.85
CA LEU A 363 13.80 -10.80 -12.49
C LEU A 363 13.49 -11.64 -13.75
N VAL A 364 14.31 -12.67 -14.02
CA VAL A 364 14.15 -13.58 -15.18
C VAL A 364 13.27 -14.80 -14.90
N ARG A 365 13.02 -15.14 -13.62
CA ARG A 365 11.96 -16.06 -13.19
C ARG A 365 11.39 -15.57 -11.86
N ALA A 366 10.11 -15.22 -11.86
CA ALA A 366 9.39 -14.86 -10.64
C ALA A 366 9.20 -16.07 -9.69
N PRO A 367 8.97 -15.83 -8.38
CA PRO A 367 8.53 -16.86 -7.43
C PRO A 367 7.26 -17.59 -7.92
N GLU A 368 7.11 -18.87 -7.57
CA GLU A 368 5.95 -19.66 -7.97
C GLU A 368 4.73 -19.40 -7.07
N ASP A 369 3.54 -19.08 -7.61
CA ASP A 369 2.31 -18.82 -6.82
C ASP A 369 1.96 -19.93 -5.80
N ALA A 370 2.26 -21.18 -6.15
CA ALA A 370 2.02 -22.36 -5.30
C ALA A 370 3.13 -22.60 -4.26
N GLY A 371 4.24 -21.87 -4.35
CA GLY A 371 5.52 -22.21 -3.74
C GLY A 371 6.27 -23.30 -4.50
N PHE A 372 7.57 -23.37 -4.29
CA PHE A 372 8.38 -24.55 -4.57
C PHE A 372 7.94 -25.73 -3.69
N GLY A 373 7.56 -25.47 -2.44
CA GLY A 373 6.92 -26.45 -1.58
C GLY A 373 6.12 -25.83 -0.45
N VAL A 374 5.24 -26.62 0.16
CA VAL A 374 4.36 -26.19 1.27
C VAL A 374 4.45 -27.17 2.46
N GLY A 375 4.25 -26.66 3.68
CA GLY A 375 4.33 -27.45 4.91
C GLY A 375 5.76 -27.81 5.31
N ASN A 376 6.73 -26.93 5.07
CA ASN A 376 8.16 -27.18 5.25
C ASN A 376 8.65 -27.01 6.71
N GLY A 377 7.75 -26.87 7.68
CA GLY A 377 8.04 -26.33 9.01
C GLY A 377 8.07 -24.80 8.97
N LEU A 378 8.82 -24.19 9.89
CA LEU A 378 8.93 -22.73 10.02
C LEU A 378 10.35 -22.27 9.59
N PRO A 379 10.60 -22.04 8.28
CA PRO A 379 11.93 -21.76 7.76
C PRO A 379 12.41 -20.35 8.14
N VAL A 380 13.48 -20.23 8.95
CA VAL A 380 14.00 -18.94 9.46
C VAL A 380 15.43 -18.59 9.07
N ALA A 381 16.20 -19.51 8.49
CA ALA A 381 17.55 -19.24 7.99
C ALA A 381 17.91 -20.23 6.88
N PHE A 382 18.79 -19.84 5.96
CA PHE A 382 19.20 -20.65 4.81
C PHE A 382 20.73 -20.68 4.66
N GLY A 383 21.24 -21.83 4.22
CA GLY A 383 22.67 -22.08 4.02
C GLY A 383 22.90 -23.20 3.00
N ALA A 384 24.16 -23.48 2.70
CA ALA A 384 24.57 -24.59 1.84
C ALA A 384 25.37 -25.61 2.65
N ALA A 385 25.00 -26.88 2.56
CA ALA A 385 25.83 -27.98 3.07
C ALA A 385 27.12 -28.12 2.24
N PRO A 386 28.18 -28.78 2.76
CA PRO A 386 29.45 -28.96 2.04
C PRO A 386 29.34 -29.65 0.67
N ASN A 387 28.27 -30.40 0.40
CA ASN A 387 27.98 -31.01 -0.90
C ASN A 387 27.18 -30.10 -1.86
N GLY A 388 26.90 -28.85 -1.47
CA GLY A 388 26.14 -27.86 -2.21
C GLY A 388 24.62 -27.93 -2.08
N ASP A 389 24.06 -28.86 -1.29
CA ASP A 389 22.61 -28.91 -1.03
C ASP A 389 22.15 -27.71 -0.19
N VAL A 390 20.96 -27.17 -0.47
CA VAL A 390 20.30 -26.17 0.38
C VAL A 390 19.93 -26.80 1.72
N VAL A 391 20.27 -26.10 2.80
CA VAL A 391 19.83 -26.39 4.16
C VAL A 391 19.05 -25.18 4.65
N TYR A 392 17.97 -25.42 5.41
CA TYR A 392 17.27 -24.36 6.12
C TYR A 392 17.03 -24.73 7.59
N ALA A 393 16.95 -23.71 8.45
CA ALA A 393 16.58 -23.88 9.85
C ALA A 393 15.06 -23.85 10.00
N ASP A 394 14.48 -24.93 10.52
CA ASP A 394 13.10 -24.99 10.98
C ASP A 394 13.07 -24.68 12.48
N ILE A 395 12.59 -23.49 12.86
CA ILE A 395 12.52 -23.08 14.27
C ILE A 395 11.47 -23.87 15.06
N GLY A 396 10.39 -24.29 14.39
CA GLY A 396 9.30 -25.05 15.01
C GLY A 396 9.73 -26.48 15.35
N GLY A 397 10.35 -27.17 14.39
CA GLY A 397 10.98 -28.48 14.62
C GLY A 397 12.32 -28.42 15.37
N SER A 398 12.89 -27.22 15.56
CA SER A 398 14.22 -26.98 16.13
C SER A 398 15.32 -27.80 15.44
N VAL A 399 15.20 -27.98 14.13
CA VAL A 399 15.99 -28.92 13.32
C VAL A 399 16.48 -28.24 12.04
N LEU A 400 17.63 -28.68 11.53
CA LEU A 400 18.11 -28.26 10.21
C LEU A 400 17.53 -29.21 9.16
N GLN A 401 16.87 -28.69 8.13
CA GLN A 401 16.30 -29.48 7.05
C GLN A 401 17.19 -29.36 5.82
N ARG A 402 17.86 -30.44 5.42
CA ARG A 402 18.60 -30.48 4.15
C ARG A 402 17.68 -30.91 3.02
N LEU A 403 17.44 -30.01 2.08
CA LEU A 403 16.72 -30.30 0.85
C LEU A 403 17.62 -31.18 -0.04
N VAL A 404 17.16 -32.39 -0.36
CA VAL A 404 17.88 -33.35 -1.21
C VAL A 404 17.09 -33.64 -2.47
N TYR A 405 17.79 -33.88 -3.58
CA TYR A 405 17.20 -34.38 -4.81
C TYR A 405 17.61 -35.85 -5.03
N VAL A 406 16.63 -36.74 -5.19
CA VAL A 406 16.81 -38.16 -5.47
C VAL A 406 15.99 -38.48 -6.72
N PRO A 407 16.62 -38.74 -7.88
CA PRO A 407 15.89 -39.13 -9.08
C PRO A 407 15.41 -40.58 -8.98
N GLY A 408 14.08 -40.78 -8.89
CA GLY A 408 13.43 -42.09 -8.82
C GLY A 408 12.48 -42.21 -7.63
N ASN A 409 12.05 -43.44 -7.33
CA ASN A 409 11.20 -43.78 -6.19
C ASN A 409 11.85 -43.36 -4.86
N ARG A 410 11.11 -42.63 -4.02
CA ARG A 410 11.58 -42.12 -2.73
C ARG A 410 11.22 -43.12 -1.62
N PRO A 411 12.15 -43.52 -0.74
CA PRO A 411 11.80 -44.38 0.38
C PRO A 411 10.80 -43.66 1.30
N PRO A 412 9.75 -44.35 1.76
CA PRO A 412 8.71 -43.74 2.56
C PRO A 412 9.22 -43.33 3.95
N THR A 413 8.51 -42.42 4.60
CA THR A 413 8.85 -41.95 5.95
C THR A 413 7.96 -42.65 6.97
N ALA A 414 8.55 -43.50 7.81
CA ALA A 414 7.86 -44.11 8.94
C ALA A 414 7.66 -43.08 10.07
N GLN A 415 6.47 -43.06 10.67
CA GLN A 415 6.16 -42.31 11.89
C GLN A 415 5.40 -43.19 12.87
N ILE A 416 5.62 -43.00 14.18
CA ILE A 416 4.95 -43.75 15.24
C ILE A 416 4.28 -42.77 16.18
N THR A 417 2.99 -42.98 16.44
CA THR A 417 2.32 -42.53 17.64
C THR A 417 1.88 -43.74 18.45
N LEU A 418 1.76 -43.60 19.77
CA LEU A 418 1.39 -44.69 20.66
C LEU A 418 0.61 -44.20 21.88
N THR A 419 -0.22 -45.07 22.44
CA THR A 419 -0.94 -44.84 23.70
C THR A 419 -0.89 -46.10 24.57
N SER A 420 -0.50 -45.94 25.84
CA SER A 420 -0.29 -47.04 26.78
C SER A 420 -1.31 -47.04 27.91
N ASP A 421 -1.88 -48.21 28.18
CA ASP A 421 -2.62 -48.53 29.40
C ASP A 421 -1.70 -49.33 30.33
N ALA A 422 -1.17 -48.65 31.35
CA ALA A 422 -0.26 -49.23 32.35
C ALA A 422 -0.91 -50.35 33.18
N ALA A 423 -2.23 -50.30 33.40
CA ALA A 423 -2.94 -51.27 34.23
C ALA A 423 -3.09 -52.62 33.52
N THR A 424 -3.30 -52.62 32.20
CA THR A 424 -3.30 -53.85 31.40
C THR A 424 -1.94 -54.17 30.77
N ARG A 425 -1.01 -53.21 30.73
CA ARG A 425 0.27 -53.21 29.98
C ARG A 425 0.06 -53.35 28.48
N THR A 426 -1.03 -52.78 27.98
CA THR A 426 -1.40 -52.79 26.56
C THR A 426 -1.03 -51.46 25.94
N VAL A 427 -0.40 -51.50 24.78
CA VAL A 427 -0.02 -50.31 24.01
C VAL A 427 -0.61 -50.41 22.62
N ALA A 428 -1.41 -49.43 22.26
CA ALA A 428 -1.84 -49.21 20.89
C ALA A 428 -0.76 -48.41 20.15
N PHE A 429 -0.42 -48.84 18.95
CA PHE A 429 0.54 -48.20 18.07
C PHE A 429 -0.17 -47.81 16.77
N ASP A 430 0.10 -46.59 16.32
CA ASP A 430 -0.47 -46.03 15.12
C ASP A 430 0.65 -45.45 14.27
N GLY A 431 0.80 -46.03 13.07
CA GLY A 431 1.72 -45.64 12.03
C GLY A 431 1.05 -44.92 10.85
N THR A 432 -0.25 -44.62 10.90
CA THR A 432 -0.99 -43.99 9.78
C THR A 432 -0.48 -42.60 9.38
N ALA A 433 0.29 -41.94 10.25
CA ALA A 433 1.03 -40.71 9.93
C ALA A 433 2.28 -40.96 9.05
N SER A 434 2.66 -42.21 8.81
CA SER A 434 3.70 -42.56 7.86
C SER A 434 3.25 -42.23 6.44
N GLY A 435 4.11 -41.55 5.69
CA GLY A 435 3.79 -41.05 4.37
C GLY A 435 4.75 -41.53 3.30
N ASP A 436 4.21 -41.77 2.13
CA ASP A 436 4.97 -41.89 0.89
C ASP A 436 4.91 -40.57 0.13
N LEU A 437 6.05 -40.03 -0.28
CA LEU A 437 6.11 -38.73 -0.96
C LEU A 437 5.75 -38.82 -2.46
N ASP A 438 5.82 -40.01 -3.06
CA ASP A 438 5.35 -40.29 -4.42
C ASP A 438 3.83 -40.61 -4.43
N GLY A 439 3.19 -40.67 -3.26
CA GLY A 439 1.74 -40.81 -3.08
C GLY A 439 1.28 -42.27 -3.00
N GLU A 440 2.20 -43.19 -2.72
CA GLU A 440 1.96 -44.62 -2.84
C GLU A 440 1.39 -45.28 -1.57
N VAL A 441 0.74 -46.44 -1.76
CA VAL A 441 0.08 -47.16 -0.65
C VAL A 441 1.11 -47.99 0.12
N LEU A 442 1.29 -47.65 1.39
CA LEU A 442 2.28 -48.28 2.27
C LEU A 442 1.83 -49.61 2.88
N THR A 443 2.82 -50.46 3.11
CA THR A 443 2.74 -51.66 3.96
C THR A 443 3.49 -51.40 5.27
N TYR A 444 3.03 -52.02 6.37
CA TYR A 444 3.46 -51.69 7.74
C TYR A 444 3.85 -52.95 8.52
N ARG A 445 5.03 -52.94 9.15
CA ARG A 445 5.55 -54.00 10.01
C ARG A 445 6.10 -53.43 11.31
N TRP A 446 5.73 -54.04 12.43
CA TRP A 446 6.15 -53.66 13.77
C TRP A 446 7.03 -54.75 14.39
N ASP A 447 8.07 -54.34 15.11
CA ASP A 447 8.82 -55.12 16.08
C ASP A 447 8.62 -54.47 17.45
N PHE A 448 8.06 -55.21 18.40
CA PHE A 448 7.69 -54.66 19.71
C PHE A 448 8.83 -54.74 20.75
N GLY A 449 10.02 -55.21 20.36
CA GLY A 449 11.21 -55.23 21.23
C GLY A 449 11.21 -56.32 22.31
N ASP A 450 10.10 -57.01 22.54
CA ASP A 450 9.98 -58.19 23.42
C ASP A 450 10.13 -59.53 22.67
N GLY A 451 10.48 -59.47 21.39
CA GLY A 451 10.59 -60.62 20.48
C GLY A 451 9.31 -60.94 19.71
N SER A 452 8.22 -60.20 19.92
CA SER A 452 6.99 -60.28 19.12
C SER A 452 6.94 -59.20 18.02
N THR A 453 6.09 -59.43 17.01
CA THR A 453 5.96 -58.55 15.84
C THR A 453 4.49 -58.39 15.44
N GLY A 454 4.18 -57.30 14.72
CA GLY A 454 2.84 -56.99 14.22
C GLY A 454 2.85 -56.48 12.77
N THR A 455 1.68 -56.39 12.15
CA THR A 455 1.51 -55.82 10.80
C THR A 455 0.21 -55.02 10.70
N GLY A 456 0.21 -53.99 9.85
CA GLY A 456 -0.91 -53.06 9.70
C GLY A 456 -0.61 -51.65 10.21
N ALA A 457 -1.34 -50.66 9.70
CA ALA A 457 -1.11 -49.25 10.01
C ALA A 457 -1.46 -48.91 11.47
N GLN A 458 -2.41 -49.61 12.08
CA GLN A 458 -2.74 -49.55 13.51
C GLN A 458 -2.70 -50.96 14.09
N VAL A 459 -2.03 -51.13 15.23
CA VAL A 459 -1.89 -52.41 15.94
C VAL A 459 -1.99 -52.20 17.45
N SER A 460 -2.28 -53.25 18.21
CA SER A 460 -2.25 -53.21 19.68
C SER A 460 -1.50 -54.44 20.21
N HIS A 461 -0.67 -54.23 21.23
CA HIS A 461 0.18 -55.27 21.81
C HIS A 461 0.19 -55.19 23.34
N THR A 462 0.18 -56.34 24.02
CA THR A 462 0.16 -56.43 25.48
C THR A 462 1.44 -57.08 25.99
N TYR A 463 2.22 -56.35 26.78
CA TYR A 463 3.51 -56.82 27.29
C TYR A 463 3.34 -57.75 28.49
N ALA A 464 3.89 -58.96 28.38
CA ALA A 464 3.68 -60.03 29.36
C ALA A 464 4.36 -59.78 30.72
N ALA A 465 5.49 -59.07 30.74
CA ALA A 465 6.25 -58.76 31.96
C ALA A 465 5.97 -57.32 32.45
N PRO A 466 5.75 -57.08 33.75
CA PRO A 466 5.77 -55.73 34.30
C PRO A 466 7.21 -55.21 34.33
N SER A 467 7.59 -54.48 33.28
CA SER A 467 8.90 -53.83 33.16
C SER A 467 8.74 -52.32 33.30
N THR A 468 9.47 -51.74 34.24
CA THR A 468 9.76 -50.29 34.29
C THR A 468 11.00 -49.94 33.46
N ALA A 469 11.73 -50.93 32.93
CA ALA A 469 12.82 -50.69 31.99
C ALA A 469 12.26 -50.41 30.58
N PRO A 470 12.81 -49.42 29.84
CA PRO A 470 12.31 -49.05 28.51
C PRO A 470 12.59 -50.11 27.44
N VAL A 471 11.59 -50.37 26.59
CA VAL A 471 11.61 -51.34 25.49
C VAL A 471 11.56 -50.59 24.15
N PRO A 472 12.51 -50.82 23.21
CA PRO A 472 12.48 -50.17 21.90
C PRO A 472 11.49 -50.86 20.95
N VAL A 473 10.61 -50.09 20.32
CA VAL A 473 9.65 -50.54 19.31
C VAL A 473 10.05 -49.97 17.96
N THR A 474 10.09 -50.80 16.91
CA THR A 474 10.45 -50.37 15.56
C THR A 474 9.28 -50.55 14.60
N LEU A 475 8.91 -49.48 13.89
CA LEU A 475 8.07 -49.54 12.70
C LEU A 475 8.96 -49.56 11.47
N THR A 476 8.71 -50.50 10.56
CA THR A 476 9.17 -50.46 9.16
C THR A 476 7.94 -50.25 8.27
N VAL A 477 7.99 -49.24 7.40
CA VAL A 477 7.02 -49.08 6.31
C VAL A 477 7.70 -49.30 4.97
N SER A 478 6.99 -49.89 4.01
CA SER A 478 7.51 -50.19 2.68
C SER A 478 6.53 -49.79 1.58
N ASP A 479 7.05 -49.20 0.51
CA ASP A 479 6.30 -48.86 -0.70
C ASP A 479 6.12 -50.06 -1.65
N PRO A 480 5.25 -49.97 -2.68
CA PRO A 480 5.08 -50.99 -3.72
C PRO A 480 6.31 -51.29 -4.59
N GLN A 481 7.31 -50.41 -4.59
CA GLN A 481 8.56 -50.52 -5.35
C GLN A 481 9.73 -51.11 -4.54
N GLY A 482 9.49 -51.40 -3.26
CA GLY A 482 10.38 -52.11 -2.35
C GLY A 482 11.36 -51.23 -1.59
N ALA A 483 11.24 -49.90 -1.61
CA ALA A 483 12.01 -49.05 -0.70
C ALA A 483 11.27 -48.92 0.66
N THR A 484 12.04 -48.64 1.72
CA THR A 484 11.57 -48.78 3.10
C THR A 484 12.01 -47.64 4.00
N GLY A 485 11.10 -47.17 4.85
CA GLY A 485 11.38 -46.27 5.97
C GLY A 485 11.33 -47.01 7.30
N THR A 486 12.11 -46.56 8.28
CA THR A 486 12.07 -47.08 9.65
C THR A 486 11.99 -45.98 10.68
N SER A 487 11.18 -46.17 11.72
CA SER A 487 11.07 -45.30 12.89
C SER A 487 11.15 -46.14 14.16
N THR A 488 11.71 -45.57 15.22
CA THR A 488 11.86 -46.24 16.52
C THR A 488 11.25 -45.39 17.62
N ALA A 489 10.40 -45.99 18.44
CA ALA A 489 9.86 -45.42 19.67
C ALA A 489 10.33 -46.24 20.88
N THR A 490 10.09 -45.73 22.08
CA THR A 490 10.40 -46.45 23.32
C THR A 490 9.15 -46.52 24.18
N VAL A 491 8.92 -47.69 24.80
CA VAL A 491 7.74 -47.98 25.62
C VAL A 491 8.18 -48.43 27.00
N VAL A 492 7.51 -47.94 28.05
CA VAL A 492 7.61 -48.48 29.41
C VAL A 492 6.23 -49.05 29.78
N PRO A 493 5.98 -50.36 29.57
CA PRO A 493 4.60 -50.88 29.54
C PRO A 493 3.83 -50.78 30.86
N ALA A 494 4.51 -50.59 31.99
CA ALA A 494 3.93 -50.54 33.33
C ALA A 494 3.93 -49.12 33.94
N ASN A 495 4.32 -48.09 33.20
CA ASN A 495 4.38 -46.70 33.66
C ASN A 495 3.10 -45.96 33.29
N GLY A 496 2.53 -45.22 34.23
CA GLY A 496 1.37 -44.36 34.03
C GLY A 496 1.62 -43.23 33.02
N ALA A 497 0.56 -42.47 32.74
CA ALA A 497 0.71 -41.14 32.19
C ALA A 497 0.48 -40.14 33.34
N PRO A 498 1.34 -39.13 33.51
CA PRO A 498 1.17 -38.16 34.59
C PRO A 498 -0.18 -37.44 34.54
N VAL A 499 -0.79 -37.24 35.70
CA VAL A 499 -2.02 -36.46 35.87
C VAL A 499 -1.66 -34.99 36.05
N LEU A 500 -1.91 -34.18 35.02
CA LEU A 500 -1.81 -32.72 35.07
C LEU A 500 -3.19 -32.11 35.36
N THR A 501 -3.25 -31.17 36.29
CA THR A 501 -4.45 -30.42 36.66
C THR A 501 -4.19 -28.93 36.53
N LEU A 502 -4.81 -28.27 35.54
CA LEU A 502 -4.91 -26.81 35.49
C LEU A 502 -5.87 -26.28 36.57
N GLY A 503 -5.55 -25.12 37.14
CA GLY A 503 -6.35 -24.40 38.12
C GLY A 503 -7.01 -23.14 37.54
N SER A 504 -6.57 -21.97 38.04
CA SER A 504 -6.89 -20.66 37.43
C SER A 504 -6.03 -20.47 36.16
N PRO A 505 -6.40 -19.61 35.19
CA PRO A 505 -7.65 -18.88 35.08
C PRO A 505 -8.73 -19.74 34.41
N PRO A 506 -10.02 -19.50 34.69
CA PRO A 506 -11.10 -20.21 34.02
C PRO A 506 -11.15 -19.86 32.53
N ALA A 507 -11.59 -20.83 31.72
CA ALA A 507 -11.83 -20.63 30.29
C ALA A 507 -12.81 -19.48 30.02
N GLY A 508 -12.55 -18.70 28.97
CA GLY A 508 -13.43 -17.62 28.51
C GLY A 508 -13.25 -16.27 29.20
N ARG A 509 -12.23 -16.09 30.06
CA ARG A 509 -11.81 -14.74 30.49
C ARG A 509 -11.15 -14.00 29.33
N LEU A 510 -11.56 -12.75 29.12
CA LEU A 510 -10.93 -11.84 28.16
C LEU A 510 -10.01 -10.83 28.89
N PHE A 511 -8.94 -10.40 28.22
CA PHE A 511 -7.87 -9.58 28.81
C PHE A 511 -7.68 -8.26 28.05
N ALA A 512 -7.54 -7.15 28.78
CA ALA A 512 -7.03 -5.89 28.25
C ALA A 512 -5.50 -5.86 28.33
N VAL A 513 -4.86 -4.96 27.59
CA VAL A 513 -3.42 -4.71 27.69
C VAL A 513 -3.06 -4.33 29.13
N GLY A 514 -2.08 -5.03 29.70
CA GLY A 514 -1.65 -4.88 31.09
C GLY A 514 -2.45 -5.69 32.12
N ASP A 515 -3.58 -6.33 31.76
CA ASP A 515 -4.23 -7.29 32.66
C ASP A 515 -3.30 -8.50 32.87
N THR A 516 -3.07 -8.94 34.12
CA THR A 516 -2.24 -10.12 34.38
C THR A 516 -2.96 -11.40 33.93
N VAL A 517 -2.32 -12.13 33.01
CA VAL A 517 -2.62 -13.53 32.70
C VAL A 517 -1.89 -14.38 33.74
N GLU A 518 -2.63 -14.89 34.71
CA GLU A 518 -2.11 -15.75 35.78
C GLU A 518 -2.75 -17.14 35.68
N ALA A 519 -1.91 -18.17 35.62
CA ALA A 519 -2.33 -19.56 35.59
C ALA A 519 -1.62 -20.43 36.62
N THR A 520 -2.31 -21.47 37.10
CA THR A 520 -1.74 -22.44 38.05
C THR A 520 -1.95 -23.87 37.58
N ALA A 521 -1.01 -24.75 37.92
CA ALA A 521 -1.05 -26.15 37.56
C ALA A 521 -0.29 -27.01 38.58
N THR A 522 -0.76 -28.24 38.76
CA THR A 522 -0.03 -29.29 39.48
C THR A 522 0.03 -30.55 38.63
N ALA A 523 1.15 -31.26 38.71
CA ALA A 523 1.33 -32.55 38.06
C ALA A 523 1.68 -33.61 39.10
N THR A 524 1.00 -34.76 39.03
CA THR A 524 1.28 -35.93 39.86
C THR A 524 1.25 -37.18 39.01
N ASP A 525 2.27 -38.01 39.16
CA ASP A 525 2.33 -39.35 38.61
C ASP A 525 2.22 -40.41 39.73
N ALA A 526 1.77 -41.62 39.37
CA ALA A 526 1.56 -42.70 40.33
C ALA A 526 2.88 -43.38 40.79
N GLU A 527 3.89 -43.40 39.92
CA GLU A 527 5.20 -43.97 40.18
C GLU A 527 6.18 -42.93 40.74
N ASP A 528 6.17 -41.70 40.21
CA ASP A 528 7.12 -40.63 40.59
C ASP A 528 6.58 -39.63 41.65
N GLY A 529 5.27 -39.59 41.90
CA GLY A 529 4.67 -38.61 42.81
C GLY A 529 4.57 -37.21 42.19
N ALA A 530 4.96 -36.16 42.91
CA ALA A 530 4.80 -34.78 42.43
C ALA A 530 5.86 -34.41 41.38
N LEU A 531 5.43 -34.00 40.19
CA LEU A 531 6.31 -33.66 39.07
C LEU A 531 6.43 -32.13 38.86
N PRO A 532 7.57 -31.65 38.34
CA PRO A 532 7.71 -30.26 37.94
C PRO A 532 6.80 -29.95 36.74
N VAL A 533 6.10 -28.82 36.81
CA VAL A 533 5.36 -28.26 35.67
C VAL A 533 6.24 -27.27 34.93
N THR A 534 6.27 -27.41 33.60
CA THR A 534 6.88 -26.48 32.65
C THR A 534 5.78 -25.85 31.80
N TRP A 535 5.68 -24.53 31.85
CA TRP A 535 4.80 -23.71 31.03
C TRP A 535 5.52 -23.25 29.78
N SER A 536 4.83 -23.22 28.65
CA SER A 536 5.26 -22.58 27.41
C SER A 536 4.11 -21.74 26.85
N GLU A 537 4.41 -20.53 26.40
CA GLU A 537 3.43 -19.65 25.73
C GLU A 537 3.66 -19.59 24.21
N VAL A 538 2.58 -19.52 23.45
CA VAL A 538 2.59 -19.30 22.01
C VAL A 538 1.57 -18.21 21.71
N LEU A 539 2.04 -17.04 21.27
CA LEU A 539 1.15 -16.05 20.66
C LEU A 539 0.73 -16.59 19.29
N VAL A 540 -0.57 -16.69 19.04
CA VAL A 540 -1.11 -16.96 17.70
C VAL A 540 -1.64 -15.65 17.14
N HIS A 541 -1.17 -15.30 15.95
CA HIS A 541 -1.54 -14.10 15.22
C HIS A 541 -2.10 -14.50 13.85
N CYS A 542 -3.30 -14.02 13.54
CA CYS A 542 -3.99 -14.31 12.30
C CYS A 542 -4.21 -13.04 11.49
N SER A 543 -3.92 -13.09 10.19
CA SER A 543 -4.17 -12.00 9.24
C SER A 543 -4.77 -12.54 7.94
N GLY A 544 -5.87 -11.95 7.47
CA GLY A 544 -6.56 -12.42 6.26
C GLY A 544 -7.10 -13.86 6.32
N GLY A 545 -7.23 -14.44 7.52
CA GLY A 545 -7.57 -15.86 7.73
C GLY A 545 -6.37 -16.82 7.75
N TYR A 546 -5.14 -16.31 7.65
CA TYR A 546 -3.90 -17.08 7.79
C TYR A 546 -3.29 -16.85 9.16
N CYS A 547 -3.13 -17.91 9.95
CA CYS A 547 -2.57 -17.85 11.30
C CYS A 547 -1.14 -18.37 11.33
N HIS A 548 -0.26 -17.64 12.01
CA HIS A 548 1.07 -18.10 12.40
C HIS A 548 1.26 -17.96 13.91
N GLN A 549 2.36 -18.53 14.41
CA GLN A 549 2.66 -18.64 15.83
C GLN A 549 3.95 -17.87 16.12
N HIS A 550 4.05 -17.21 17.27
CA HIS A 550 5.29 -16.70 17.83
C HIS A 550 5.54 -17.43 19.16
N PRO A 551 6.46 -18.41 19.19
CA PRO A 551 6.85 -19.07 20.43
C PRO A 551 7.51 -18.08 21.41
N GLY A 552 6.95 -17.99 22.61
CA GLY A 552 7.43 -17.14 23.70
C GLY A 552 8.34 -17.90 24.66
N GLU A 553 8.30 -17.54 25.94
CA GLU A 553 9.18 -18.12 26.96
C GLU A 553 8.67 -19.43 27.55
N THR A 554 9.62 -20.30 27.90
CA THR A 554 9.40 -21.52 28.69
C THR A 554 9.77 -21.25 30.16
N VAL A 555 8.85 -21.45 31.11
CA VAL A 555 9.09 -21.23 32.56
C VAL A 555 8.66 -22.43 33.40
N THR A 556 9.47 -22.80 34.41
CA THR A 556 9.19 -23.95 35.28
C THR A 556 8.66 -23.50 36.64
N GLY A 557 7.55 -24.11 37.08
CA GLY A 557 6.91 -23.84 38.37
C GLY A 557 5.40 -24.11 38.35
N GLY A 558 4.77 -24.13 39.53
CA GLY A 558 3.32 -24.34 39.64
C GLY A 558 2.44 -23.17 39.19
N THR A 559 3.05 -22.03 38.81
CA THR A 559 2.36 -20.80 38.42
C THR A 559 3.02 -20.15 37.21
N PHE A 560 2.21 -19.77 36.22
CA PHE A 560 2.55 -18.83 35.15
C PHE A 560 1.97 -17.46 35.49
N SER A 561 2.71 -16.38 35.23
CA SER A 561 2.21 -15.01 35.44
C SER A 561 2.93 -14.03 34.50
N ARG A 562 2.18 -13.47 33.55
CA ARG A 562 2.65 -12.47 32.56
C ARG A 562 1.55 -11.42 32.32
N PRO A 563 1.90 -10.15 32.03
CA PRO A 563 0.91 -9.18 31.57
C PRO A 563 0.43 -9.55 30.16
N PHE A 564 -0.87 -9.38 29.89
CA PHE A 564 -1.39 -9.44 28.53
C PHE A 564 -0.86 -8.23 27.73
N VAL A 565 -0.43 -8.48 26.50
CA VAL A 565 0.21 -7.52 25.61
C VAL A 565 -0.58 -7.44 24.32
N ASP A 566 -0.62 -6.25 23.71
CA ASP A 566 -1.33 -6.10 22.43
C ASP A 566 -0.51 -6.72 21.30
N HIS A 567 -1.21 -7.41 20.40
CA HIS A 567 -0.64 -8.01 19.20
C HIS A 567 -1.54 -7.86 17.96
N GLY A 568 -2.62 -7.09 18.05
CA GLY A 568 -3.58 -6.91 16.96
C GLY A 568 -4.96 -7.53 17.23
N ASP A 569 -5.80 -7.53 16.21
CA ASP A 569 -7.24 -7.71 16.30
C ASP A 569 -7.75 -9.16 16.20
N ASP A 570 -7.00 -10.05 15.53
CA ASP A 570 -7.19 -11.51 15.57
C ASP A 570 -5.95 -12.20 16.19
N THR A 571 -5.81 -12.05 17.50
CA THR A 571 -4.73 -12.63 18.29
C THR A 571 -5.22 -13.35 19.54
N ARG A 572 -4.45 -14.33 19.99
CA ARG A 572 -4.64 -15.05 21.27
C ARG A 572 -3.29 -15.55 21.78
N VAL A 573 -3.15 -15.75 23.09
CA VAL A 573 -1.98 -16.44 23.66
C VAL A 573 -2.41 -17.82 24.14
N GLU A 574 -1.87 -18.86 23.51
CA GLU A 574 -2.02 -20.25 23.92
C GLU A 574 -0.96 -20.57 24.98
N ILE A 575 -1.40 -20.87 26.20
CA ILE A 575 -0.52 -21.11 27.35
C ILE A 575 -0.65 -22.57 27.77
N THR A 576 0.44 -23.32 27.56
CA THR A 576 0.48 -24.77 27.74
C THR A 576 1.27 -25.12 28.99
N ALA A 577 0.60 -25.66 30.00
CA ALA A 577 1.26 -26.39 31.08
C ALA A 577 1.64 -27.79 30.58
N SER A 578 2.82 -28.27 30.94
CA SER A 578 3.25 -29.64 30.67
C SER A 578 4.08 -30.22 31.80
N ALA A 579 4.08 -31.54 31.95
CA ALA A 579 4.93 -32.25 32.90
C ALA A 579 5.45 -33.53 32.24
N ARG A 580 6.64 -33.96 32.66
CA ARG A 580 7.28 -35.20 32.20
C ARG A 580 7.76 -36.00 33.40
N ASP A 581 7.53 -37.31 33.37
CA ASP A 581 7.99 -38.24 34.41
C ASP A 581 9.43 -38.74 34.16
N SER A 582 9.92 -39.63 35.03
CA SER A 582 11.25 -40.22 34.96
C SER A 582 11.41 -41.25 33.82
N ALA A 583 10.31 -41.85 33.35
CA ALA A 583 10.26 -42.71 32.18
C ALA A 583 10.26 -41.94 30.84
N GLY A 584 9.99 -40.63 30.90
CA GLY A 584 9.93 -39.74 29.76
C GLY A 584 8.53 -39.53 29.17
N VAL A 585 7.45 -40.05 29.76
CA VAL A 585 6.07 -39.79 29.32
C VAL A 585 5.72 -38.33 29.64
N ARG A 586 5.15 -37.61 28.67
CA ARG A 586 4.78 -36.20 28.81
C ARG A 586 3.26 -36.03 28.73
N VAL A 587 2.70 -35.28 29.67
CA VAL A 587 1.33 -34.76 29.62
C VAL A 587 1.36 -33.25 29.39
N GLN A 588 0.32 -32.70 28.75
CA GLN A 588 0.15 -31.26 28.61
C GLN A 588 -1.32 -30.85 28.57
N GLN A 589 -1.62 -29.63 28.99
CA GLN A 589 -2.93 -28.98 28.92
C GLN A 589 -2.73 -27.50 28.55
N THR A 590 -3.53 -27.01 27.61
CA THR A 590 -3.47 -25.63 27.11
C THR A 590 -4.73 -24.89 27.51
N PHE A 591 -4.60 -23.63 27.91
CA PHE A 591 -5.71 -22.68 27.93
C PHE A 591 -5.38 -21.47 27.05
N GLU A 592 -6.42 -20.75 26.64
CA GLU A 592 -6.32 -19.59 25.76
C GLU A 592 -6.58 -18.30 26.54
N ALA A 593 -5.66 -17.34 26.42
CA ALA A 593 -5.89 -15.96 26.82
C ALA A 593 -6.25 -15.13 25.58
N ALA A 594 -7.54 -14.75 25.48
CA ALA A 594 -8.07 -13.98 24.37
C ALA A 594 -8.26 -12.49 24.70
N PRO A 595 -8.12 -11.57 23.73
CA PRO A 595 -8.25 -10.14 23.96
C PRO A 595 -9.68 -9.72 24.27
N ARG A 596 -9.84 -8.76 25.19
CA ARG A 596 -11.06 -8.00 25.39
C ARG A 596 -11.13 -6.95 24.29
N LEU A 597 -11.90 -7.23 23.25
CA LEU A 597 -12.05 -6.36 22.08
C LEU A 597 -13.19 -5.33 22.26
N ARG A 598 -12.98 -4.12 21.73
CA ARG A 598 -13.98 -3.07 21.51
C ARG A 598 -13.94 -2.58 20.07
N THR A 599 -14.99 -1.90 19.63
CA THR A 599 -15.15 -1.45 18.24
C THR A 599 -14.77 0.01 18.11
N LEU A 600 -13.76 0.32 17.29
CA LEU A 600 -13.57 1.66 16.75
C LEU A 600 -14.33 1.76 15.43
N THR A 601 -15.19 2.77 15.29
CA THR A 601 -15.90 3.11 14.06
C THR A 601 -15.48 4.51 13.61
N VAL A 602 -15.20 4.65 12.31
CA VAL A 602 -14.83 5.91 11.69
C VAL A 602 -15.83 6.25 10.58
N THR A 603 -16.37 7.46 10.63
CA THR A 603 -17.18 8.06 9.59
C THR A 603 -16.52 9.33 9.05
N ALA A 604 -16.96 9.81 7.89
CA ALA A 604 -16.51 11.06 7.31
C ALA A 604 -17.65 11.74 6.53
N SER A 605 -17.70 13.08 6.52
CA SER A 605 -18.72 13.84 5.77
C SER A 605 -18.61 13.64 4.25
N THR A 606 -17.38 13.44 3.77
CA THR A 606 -17.05 12.99 2.42
C THR A 606 -16.20 11.72 2.56
N PRO A 607 -16.43 10.65 1.79
CA PRO A 607 -15.64 9.41 1.91
C PRO A 607 -14.13 9.68 1.82
N GLY A 608 -13.39 9.19 2.80
CA GLY A 608 -11.94 9.27 2.89
C GLY A 608 -11.38 7.93 3.37
N ALA A 609 -10.24 7.53 2.82
CA ALA A 609 -9.54 6.31 3.23
C ALA A 609 -8.82 6.52 4.59
N VAL A 610 -9.59 6.73 5.67
CA VAL A 610 -9.02 6.85 7.02
C VAL A 610 -8.34 5.54 7.39
N THR A 611 -7.09 5.63 7.84
CA THR A 611 -6.33 4.48 8.31
C THR A 611 -6.42 4.32 9.82
N VAL A 612 -6.62 3.09 10.28
CA VAL A 612 -6.53 2.65 11.68
C VAL A 612 -5.40 1.64 11.78
N ASN A 613 -4.30 2.00 12.46
CA ASN A 613 -3.03 1.26 12.50
C ASN A 613 -2.48 0.97 11.10
N GLY A 614 -2.39 2.01 10.24
CA GLY A 614 -1.88 1.91 8.87
C GLY A 614 -2.84 1.31 7.84
N VAL A 615 -3.88 0.58 8.26
CA VAL A 615 -4.83 -0.07 7.34
C VAL A 615 -6.06 0.82 7.14
N ALA A 616 -6.46 1.07 5.88
CA ALA A 616 -7.65 1.84 5.55
C ALA A 616 -8.94 1.04 5.90
N ARG A 617 -9.66 1.45 6.96
CA ARG A 617 -10.87 0.77 7.42
C ARG A 617 -11.85 1.68 8.16
N ALA A 618 -13.13 1.57 7.83
CA ALA A 618 -14.21 2.32 8.49
C ALA A 618 -14.63 1.74 9.86
N SER A 619 -14.22 0.51 10.16
CA SER A 619 -14.40 -0.10 11.47
C SER A 619 -13.27 -1.08 11.78
N SER A 620 -12.91 -1.21 13.06
CA SER A 620 -11.92 -2.16 13.56
C SER A 620 -12.35 -2.67 14.93
N ARG A 621 -12.14 -3.96 15.20
CA ARG A 621 -12.10 -4.46 16.57
C ARG A 621 -10.68 -4.28 17.09
N LEU A 622 -10.51 -3.84 18.33
CA LEU A 622 -9.21 -3.48 18.91
C LEU A 622 -9.18 -3.88 20.38
N THR A 623 -8.03 -4.34 20.87
CA THR A 623 -7.82 -4.74 22.27
C THR A 623 -7.95 -3.52 23.19
N VAL A 624 -8.72 -3.64 24.27
CA VAL A 624 -8.81 -2.59 25.30
C VAL A 624 -7.42 -2.33 25.89
N GLY A 625 -7.00 -1.07 25.96
CA GLY A 625 -5.65 -0.65 26.36
C GLY A 625 -4.61 -0.62 25.23
N ALA A 626 -4.94 -1.07 24.01
CA ALA A 626 -4.04 -0.96 22.86
C ALA A 626 -3.79 0.50 22.46
N GLN A 627 -2.59 0.79 21.96
CA GLN A 627 -2.29 2.06 21.29
C GLN A 627 -2.76 1.99 19.84
N VAL A 628 -3.52 2.99 19.42
CA VAL A 628 -4.19 3.01 18.11
C VAL A 628 -3.86 4.31 17.39
N SER A 629 -3.25 4.23 16.21
CA SER A 629 -3.08 5.39 15.32
C SER A 629 -4.28 5.52 14.39
N VAL A 630 -4.88 6.71 14.36
CA VAL A 630 -6.00 7.06 13.46
C VAL A 630 -5.59 8.27 12.64
N ILE A 631 -5.62 8.12 11.31
CA ILE A 631 -5.12 9.15 10.39
C ILE A 631 -6.11 9.33 9.25
N ALA A 632 -6.74 10.50 9.19
CA ALA A 632 -7.65 10.87 8.10
C ALA A 632 -6.88 11.54 6.96
N PRO A 633 -7.01 11.09 5.69
CA PRO A 633 -6.22 11.60 4.57
C PRO A 633 -6.45 13.10 4.33
N VAL A 634 -5.44 13.81 3.82
CA VAL A 634 -5.52 15.27 3.58
C VAL A 634 -6.64 15.63 2.60
N VAL A 635 -6.80 14.83 1.54
CA VAL A 635 -7.85 14.94 0.52
C VAL A 635 -8.74 13.71 0.62
N ALA A 636 -10.05 13.89 0.49
CA ALA A 636 -11.03 12.81 0.40
C ALA A 636 -10.88 12.01 -0.91
N THR A 637 -11.58 10.87 -1.03
CA THR A 637 -11.55 10.05 -2.25
C THR A 637 -12.21 10.72 -3.46
N ASP A 638 -12.75 11.92 -3.30
CA ASP A 638 -13.43 12.70 -4.32
C ASP A 638 -12.52 13.72 -5.04
N GLY A 639 -11.23 13.76 -4.65
CA GLY A 639 -10.19 14.60 -5.23
C GLY A 639 -10.23 16.09 -4.84
N VAL A 640 -11.23 16.53 -4.07
CA VAL A 640 -11.52 17.97 -3.87
C VAL A 640 -11.75 18.34 -2.40
N ALA A 641 -12.56 17.56 -1.69
CA ALA A 641 -12.85 17.86 -0.30
C ALA A 641 -11.58 17.58 0.53
N THR A 642 -11.22 18.51 1.40
CA THR A 642 -9.99 18.43 2.21
C THR A 642 -10.33 18.39 3.68
N PHE A 643 -9.57 17.63 4.45
CA PHE A 643 -9.79 17.44 5.88
C PHE A 643 -9.83 18.80 6.59
N GLU A 644 -10.92 19.06 7.30
CA GLU A 644 -11.10 20.26 8.11
C GLU A 644 -10.73 19.97 9.56
N ARG A 645 -11.34 18.94 10.16
CA ARG A 645 -11.19 18.58 11.58
C ARG A 645 -11.81 17.22 11.90
N TRP A 646 -11.42 16.64 13.03
CA TRP A 646 -12.26 15.66 13.72
C TRP A 646 -13.39 16.41 14.45
N THR A 647 -14.57 15.80 14.58
CA THR A 647 -15.71 16.40 15.30
C THR A 647 -15.41 16.69 16.77
N ASP A 648 -14.50 15.93 17.39
CA ASP A 648 -13.99 16.13 18.76
C ASP A 648 -12.86 17.15 18.88
N GLY A 649 -12.41 17.75 17.76
CA GLY A 649 -11.35 18.76 17.72
C GLY A 649 -9.93 18.21 17.72
N SER A 650 -9.73 16.90 17.65
CA SER A 650 -8.39 16.29 17.64
C SER A 650 -7.58 16.60 16.37
N PRO A 651 -6.24 16.46 16.39
CA PRO A 651 -5.41 16.57 15.20
C PRO A 651 -5.72 15.50 14.14
N ARG A 652 -5.48 15.83 12.86
CA ARG A 652 -5.78 14.97 11.69
C ARG A 652 -5.22 13.54 11.82
N ALA A 653 -3.93 13.46 12.16
CA ALA A 653 -3.27 12.25 12.61
C ALA A 653 -3.22 12.28 14.14
N ARG A 654 -3.70 11.22 14.79
CA ARG A 654 -3.80 11.12 16.25
C ARG A 654 -3.49 9.71 16.72
N GLU A 655 -3.02 9.60 17.95
CA GLU A 655 -3.02 8.36 18.72
C GLU A 655 -4.17 8.39 19.74
N LEU A 656 -4.68 7.21 20.09
CA LEU A 656 -5.57 7.01 21.24
C LEU A 656 -5.28 5.65 21.87
N THR A 657 -5.41 5.57 23.20
CA THR A 657 -5.46 4.28 23.90
C THR A 657 -6.91 3.78 23.83
N MET A 658 -7.13 2.56 23.35
CA MET A 658 -8.49 2.03 23.18
C MET A 658 -9.20 1.86 24.54
N PRO A 659 -10.32 2.54 24.82
CA PRO A 659 -11.02 2.42 26.09
C PRO A 659 -11.84 1.12 26.16
N ASP A 660 -12.41 0.80 27.34
CA ASP A 660 -13.28 -0.37 27.53
C ASP A 660 -14.72 -0.16 27.01
N GLU A 661 -14.89 0.66 25.98
CA GLU A 661 -16.15 0.99 25.32
C GLU A 661 -15.96 1.17 23.81
N ASP A 662 -17.05 1.08 23.03
CA ASP A 662 -16.98 1.31 21.59
C ASP A 662 -16.79 2.81 21.29
N VAL A 663 -15.89 3.13 20.37
CA VAL A 663 -15.50 4.50 20.01
C VAL A 663 -16.02 4.85 18.63
N ALA A 664 -16.63 6.03 18.48
CA ALA A 664 -17.07 6.56 17.19
C ALA A 664 -16.38 7.90 16.88
N LEU A 665 -15.64 7.97 15.77
CA LEU A 665 -14.97 9.16 15.29
C LEU A 665 -15.58 9.63 13.97
N SER A 666 -15.70 10.95 13.76
CA SER A 666 -16.20 11.54 12.52
C SER A 666 -15.24 12.60 12.00
N ALA A 667 -14.77 12.44 10.76
CA ALA A 667 -13.93 13.41 10.07
C ALA A 667 -14.79 14.37 9.22
N ASP A 668 -14.70 15.66 9.50
CA ASP A 668 -15.29 16.70 8.67
C ASP A 668 -14.32 17.02 7.53
N TYR A 669 -14.78 16.80 6.29
CA TYR A 669 -14.18 17.27 5.04
C TYR A 669 -15.05 18.39 4.46
N LEU A 670 -14.42 19.41 3.88
CA LEU A 670 -15.08 20.51 3.21
C LEU A 670 -14.51 20.70 1.80
N THR A 671 -15.38 20.93 0.81
CA THR A 671 -14.96 21.43 -0.50
C THR A 671 -14.54 22.91 -0.41
N PRO A 672 -13.82 23.45 -1.39
CA PRO A 672 -13.60 24.89 -1.48
C PRO A 672 -14.90 25.70 -1.55
N ILE A 673 -15.96 25.14 -2.17
CA ILE A 673 -17.29 25.76 -2.22
C ILE A 673 -17.90 25.80 -0.81
N ASP A 674 -17.89 24.68 -0.08
CA ASP A 674 -18.39 24.61 1.30
C ASP A 674 -17.69 25.66 2.19
N ARG A 675 -16.35 25.75 2.13
CA ARG A 675 -15.59 26.71 2.93
C ARG A 675 -15.99 28.15 2.62
N ARG A 676 -16.04 28.56 1.35
CA ARG A 676 -16.44 29.93 0.99
C ARG A 676 -17.90 30.17 1.38
N TYR A 677 -18.80 29.25 1.06
CA TYR A 677 -20.23 29.37 1.35
C TYR A 677 -20.54 29.39 2.85
N ALA A 678 -19.75 28.72 3.68
CA ALA A 678 -19.86 28.74 5.15
C ALA A 678 -19.24 30.00 5.81
N THR A 679 -18.21 30.58 5.21
CA THR A 679 -17.50 31.75 5.78
C THR A 679 -17.96 33.11 5.26
N ASP A 680 -18.57 33.16 4.06
CA ASP A 680 -18.99 34.41 3.41
C ASP A 680 -20.52 34.68 3.58
N PRO A 681 -20.94 35.56 4.52
CA PRO A 681 -22.35 35.92 4.67
C PRO A 681 -22.88 36.80 3.53
N ALA A 682 -22.03 37.52 2.79
CA ALA A 682 -22.48 38.35 1.67
C ALA A 682 -22.84 37.48 0.47
N LEU A 683 -22.02 36.46 0.17
CA LEU A 683 -22.32 35.41 -0.82
C LEU A 683 -23.66 34.74 -0.51
N ARG A 684 -23.90 34.35 0.76
CA ARG A 684 -25.18 33.75 1.17
C ARG A 684 -26.37 34.70 1.05
N ALA A 685 -26.18 35.99 1.30
CA ALA A 685 -27.26 36.99 1.15
C ALA A 685 -27.69 37.18 -0.32
N VAL A 686 -26.75 37.04 -1.26
CA VAL A 686 -27.01 37.09 -2.71
C VAL A 686 -27.61 35.78 -3.23
N LEU A 687 -27.06 34.64 -2.82
CA LEU A 687 -27.39 33.34 -3.39
C LEU A 687 -28.53 32.61 -2.69
N GLY A 688 -28.80 32.90 -1.42
CA GLY A 688 -29.74 32.13 -0.60
C GLY A 688 -29.37 30.63 -0.48
N ALA A 689 -30.28 29.83 0.06
CA ALA A 689 -30.00 28.46 0.47
C ALA A 689 -29.68 27.51 -0.71
N PRO A 690 -28.86 26.46 -0.51
CA PRO A 690 -28.68 25.39 -1.49
C PRO A 690 -29.99 24.69 -1.83
N THR A 691 -30.18 24.34 -3.10
CA THR A 691 -31.38 23.64 -3.62
C THR A 691 -31.09 22.22 -4.11
N ALA A 692 -29.80 21.87 -4.22
CA ALA A 692 -29.30 20.53 -4.51
C ALA A 692 -27.92 20.34 -3.86
N PRO A 693 -27.43 19.10 -3.71
CA PRO A 693 -26.03 18.83 -3.36
C PRO A 693 -25.06 19.45 -4.37
N GLU A 694 -23.79 19.60 -3.97
CA GLU A 694 -22.70 19.94 -4.89
C GLU A 694 -22.53 18.85 -5.95
N ALA A 695 -22.27 19.24 -7.20
CA ALA A 695 -22.14 18.35 -8.34
C ALA A 695 -20.87 18.67 -9.14
N GLY A 696 -20.20 17.64 -9.67
CA GLY A 696 -18.98 17.76 -10.46
C GLY A 696 -17.94 16.69 -10.10
N ASP A 697 -16.69 16.96 -10.47
CA ASP A 697 -15.53 16.09 -10.28
C ASP A 697 -14.32 16.88 -9.74
N GLU A 698 -13.10 16.38 -9.94
CA GLU A 698 -11.84 17.06 -9.54
C GLU A 698 -11.45 18.26 -10.43
N THR A 699 -12.04 18.39 -11.61
CA THR A 699 -11.75 19.46 -12.58
C THR A 699 -12.68 20.65 -12.44
N LEU A 700 -13.95 20.39 -12.11
CA LEU A 700 -15.00 21.40 -11.98
C LEU A 700 -16.08 20.91 -11.00
N ARG A 701 -16.47 21.78 -10.06
CA ARG A 701 -17.68 21.59 -9.24
C ARG A 701 -18.58 22.79 -9.24
N TYR A 702 -19.86 22.56 -8.91
CA TYR A 702 -20.82 23.62 -8.66
C TYR A 702 -21.91 23.24 -7.65
N LEU A 703 -22.33 24.24 -6.89
CA LEU A 703 -23.47 24.18 -5.97
C LEU A 703 -24.60 25.06 -6.51
N THR A 704 -25.82 24.51 -6.60
CA THR A 704 -27.00 25.29 -7.02
C THR A 704 -27.77 25.76 -5.78
N THR A 705 -28.15 27.04 -5.79
CA THR A 705 -28.89 27.70 -4.70
C THR A 705 -30.20 28.28 -5.20
N THR A 706 -30.97 28.93 -4.32
CA THR A 706 -32.22 29.62 -4.69
C THR A 706 -32.01 30.85 -5.60
N GLY A 707 -30.87 31.52 -5.50
CA GLY A 707 -30.55 32.77 -6.20
C GLY A 707 -29.48 32.65 -7.29
N GLY A 708 -28.69 31.56 -7.30
CA GLY A 708 -27.67 31.37 -8.33
C GLY A 708 -26.94 30.04 -8.30
N ARG A 709 -25.68 30.05 -8.75
CA ARG A 709 -24.74 28.93 -8.64
C ARG A 709 -23.37 29.42 -8.20
N VAL A 710 -22.74 28.68 -7.29
CA VAL A 710 -21.30 28.78 -7.01
C VAL A 710 -20.58 27.72 -7.84
N TYR A 711 -19.44 28.05 -8.42
CA TYR A 711 -18.55 27.13 -9.13
C TYR A 711 -17.18 27.09 -8.44
N TRP A 712 -16.48 25.97 -8.56
CA TRP A 712 -15.06 25.85 -8.23
C TRP A 712 -14.31 25.12 -9.35
N SER A 713 -13.08 25.56 -9.63
CA SER A 713 -12.11 24.77 -10.39
C SER A 713 -10.70 25.00 -9.84
N PRO A 714 -9.74 24.08 -10.04
CA PRO A 714 -8.36 24.24 -9.58
C PRO A 714 -7.68 25.52 -10.09
N ALA A 715 -8.00 25.96 -11.31
CA ALA A 715 -7.37 27.12 -11.94
C ALA A 715 -8.00 28.47 -11.56
N ALA A 716 -9.32 28.53 -11.35
CA ALA A 716 -10.02 29.79 -11.06
C ALA A 716 -10.30 30.00 -9.56
N GLY A 717 -10.28 28.95 -8.74
CA GLY A 717 -10.83 29.02 -7.39
C GLY A 717 -12.36 29.02 -7.39
N VAL A 718 -12.97 29.64 -6.37
CA VAL A 718 -14.43 29.61 -6.14
C VAL A 718 -15.08 30.91 -6.59
N HIS A 719 -16.05 30.86 -7.51
CA HIS A 719 -16.74 32.04 -8.08
C HIS A 719 -18.24 31.81 -8.30
N GLU A 720 -19.07 32.82 -8.06
CA GLU A 720 -20.53 32.72 -8.26
C GLU A 720 -21.06 33.43 -9.52
N VAL A 721 -22.19 32.93 -10.00
CA VAL A 721 -22.98 33.52 -11.09
C VAL A 721 -24.44 33.48 -10.67
N HIS A 722 -25.16 34.61 -10.77
CA HIS A 722 -26.53 34.71 -10.25
C HIS A 722 -27.47 35.50 -11.18
N GLY A 723 -28.75 35.57 -10.80
CA GLY A 723 -29.75 36.41 -11.47
C GLY A 723 -29.85 36.23 -12.99
N ALA A 724 -29.90 37.37 -13.71
CA ALA A 724 -30.05 37.40 -15.15
C ALA A 724 -28.79 36.90 -15.89
N VAL A 725 -27.59 37.17 -15.33
CA VAL A 725 -26.32 36.71 -15.89
C VAL A 725 -26.26 35.18 -15.91
N LEU A 726 -26.63 34.53 -14.80
CA LEU A 726 -26.74 33.06 -14.73
C LEU A 726 -27.76 32.52 -15.73
N THR A 727 -28.92 33.18 -15.86
CA THR A 727 -29.98 32.76 -16.77
C THR A 727 -29.49 32.71 -18.22
N ALA A 728 -28.83 33.78 -18.69
CA ALA A 728 -28.27 33.83 -20.03
C ALA A 728 -27.10 32.86 -20.22
N TYR A 729 -26.21 32.76 -19.23
CA TYR A 729 -25.08 31.83 -19.25
C TYR A 729 -25.54 30.38 -19.39
N LEU A 730 -26.51 29.92 -18.59
CA LEU A 730 -27.04 28.55 -18.68
C LEU A 730 -27.79 28.29 -19.99
N ALA A 731 -28.57 29.27 -20.48
CA ALA A 731 -29.30 29.14 -21.75
C ALA A 731 -28.37 28.97 -22.97
N GLU A 732 -27.17 29.54 -22.92
CA GLU A 732 -26.14 29.40 -23.96
C GLU A 732 -25.29 28.12 -23.83
N GLY A 733 -25.54 27.27 -22.84
CA GLY A 733 -24.79 26.02 -22.58
C GLY A 733 -23.88 26.06 -21.34
N GLY A 734 -23.81 27.19 -20.62
CA GLY A 734 -23.13 27.32 -19.34
C GLY A 734 -21.66 26.89 -19.36
N HIS A 735 -21.24 26.23 -18.29
CA HIS A 735 -19.85 25.79 -18.09
C HIS A 735 -19.39 24.78 -19.15
N VAL A 736 -20.29 24.04 -19.78
CA VAL A 736 -19.96 23.09 -20.85
C VAL A 736 -19.45 23.81 -22.11
N ARG A 737 -19.91 25.04 -22.36
CA ARG A 737 -19.51 25.85 -23.54
C ARG A 737 -18.51 26.95 -23.20
N PHE A 738 -18.70 27.64 -22.08
CA PHE A 738 -17.93 28.81 -21.69
C PHE A 738 -16.93 28.55 -20.56
N GLY A 739 -16.88 27.32 -20.01
CA GLY A 739 -16.05 27.01 -18.84
C GLY A 739 -16.55 27.66 -17.54
N PRO A 740 -15.93 27.38 -16.39
CA PRO A 740 -16.29 28.02 -15.12
C PRO A 740 -16.12 29.55 -15.16
N PRO A 741 -16.84 30.29 -14.30
CA PRO A 741 -16.56 31.70 -14.05
C PRO A 741 -15.13 31.91 -13.54
N LEU A 742 -14.45 32.94 -14.07
CA LEU A 742 -13.17 33.47 -13.60
C LEU A 742 -13.35 34.64 -12.61
N THR A 743 -14.59 35.06 -12.39
CA THR A 743 -14.94 36.16 -11.49
C THR A 743 -16.28 35.89 -10.84
N ASP A 744 -16.43 36.37 -9.61
CA ASP A 744 -17.70 36.77 -9.00
C ASP A 744 -18.45 37.79 -9.89
N GLU A 745 -19.75 38.03 -9.66
CA GLU A 745 -20.49 39.02 -10.45
C GLU A 745 -20.06 40.45 -10.07
N ARG A 746 -19.39 41.13 -11.02
CA ARG A 746 -18.82 42.47 -10.81
C ARG A 746 -19.72 43.56 -11.35
N THR A 747 -19.74 44.72 -10.70
CA THR A 747 -20.20 45.95 -11.35
C THR A 747 -19.32 46.24 -12.55
N ALA A 748 -19.93 46.57 -13.70
CA ALA A 748 -19.19 47.04 -14.86
C ALA A 748 -18.39 48.31 -14.52
N PRO A 749 -17.21 48.53 -15.12
CA PRO A 749 -16.33 49.66 -14.79
C PRO A 749 -16.98 51.06 -14.89
N ASP A 750 -18.02 51.25 -15.69
CA ASP A 750 -18.77 52.52 -15.79
C ASP A 750 -19.79 52.75 -14.66
N GLY A 751 -20.05 51.73 -13.82
CA GLY A 751 -21.04 51.75 -12.73
C GLY A 751 -22.47 51.39 -13.13
N VAL A 752 -22.74 51.04 -14.40
CA VAL A 752 -24.11 50.85 -14.92
C VAL A 752 -24.51 49.36 -14.93
N GLY A 753 -23.66 48.50 -15.49
CA GLY A 753 -23.97 47.09 -15.71
C GLY A 753 -23.44 46.14 -14.64
N ARG A 754 -23.70 44.85 -14.86
CA ARG A 754 -23.13 43.70 -14.12
C ARG A 754 -22.51 42.71 -15.09
N TYR A 755 -21.46 42.00 -14.70
CA TYR A 755 -20.88 40.95 -15.55
C TYR A 755 -20.12 39.86 -14.78
N ASN A 756 -20.02 38.69 -15.41
CA ASN A 756 -19.04 37.64 -15.10
C ASN A 756 -18.17 37.38 -16.35
N GLN A 757 -16.91 37.00 -16.13
CA GLN A 757 -16.02 36.43 -17.15
C GLN A 757 -15.89 34.92 -16.97
N PHE A 758 -15.61 34.18 -18.03
CA PHE A 758 -15.59 32.71 -18.04
C PHE A 758 -14.33 32.15 -18.73
N ALA A 759 -13.94 30.93 -18.34
CA ALA A 759 -12.63 30.36 -18.64
C ALA A 759 -12.40 29.98 -20.11
N ALA A 760 -13.46 29.70 -20.88
CA ALA A 760 -13.38 29.30 -22.28
C ALA A 760 -13.91 30.39 -23.23
N LEU A 761 -13.41 30.36 -24.47
CA LEU A 761 -13.77 31.28 -25.55
C LEU A 761 -13.58 32.78 -25.26
N GLY A 762 -12.88 33.14 -24.17
CA GLY A 762 -12.79 34.53 -23.69
C GLY A 762 -14.17 35.13 -23.37
N ALA A 763 -15.13 34.29 -22.97
CA ALA A 763 -16.51 34.67 -22.85
C ALA A 763 -16.77 35.59 -21.64
N ALA A 764 -17.64 36.57 -21.84
CA ALA A 764 -18.24 37.36 -20.79
C ALA A 764 -19.75 37.47 -21.01
N VAL A 765 -20.52 37.50 -19.92
CA VAL A 765 -21.96 37.75 -19.96
C VAL A 765 -22.22 39.06 -19.20
N TYR A 766 -22.69 40.06 -19.93
CA TYR A 766 -22.95 41.40 -19.43
C TYR A 766 -24.47 41.63 -19.31
N TRP A 767 -24.92 42.18 -18.18
CA TRP A 767 -26.29 42.59 -17.93
C TRP A 767 -26.40 44.10 -17.73
N THR A 768 -27.45 44.70 -18.31
CA THR A 768 -27.94 46.04 -17.93
C THR A 768 -29.47 46.04 -17.81
N PRO A 769 -30.06 47.02 -17.09
CA PRO A 769 -31.51 47.23 -17.10
C PRO A 769 -32.11 47.48 -18.49
N ALA A 770 -31.31 48.00 -19.44
CA ALA A 770 -31.78 48.36 -20.77
C ALA A 770 -31.71 47.21 -21.79
N THR A 771 -30.72 46.32 -21.68
CA THR A 771 -30.43 45.30 -22.70
C THR A 771 -30.67 43.85 -22.24
N GLY A 772 -30.84 43.64 -20.93
CA GLY A 772 -30.83 42.30 -20.32
C GLY A 772 -29.42 41.69 -20.31
N ALA A 773 -29.33 40.39 -20.01
CA ALA A 773 -28.04 39.68 -19.98
C ALA A 773 -27.70 39.12 -21.37
N ARG A 774 -26.49 39.41 -21.86
CA ARG A 774 -26.03 39.06 -23.22
C ARG A 774 -24.61 38.50 -23.18
N ALA A 775 -24.39 37.42 -23.94
CA ALA A 775 -23.07 36.78 -24.06
C ALA A 775 -22.27 37.40 -25.22
N VAL A 776 -21.00 37.74 -24.95
CA VAL A 776 -20.01 38.16 -25.95
C VAL A 776 -18.75 37.33 -25.75
N TYR A 777 -18.23 36.72 -26.83
CA TYR A 777 -17.13 35.77 -26.77
C TYR A 777 -16.38 35.72 -28.11
N GLY A 778 -15.32 34.91 -28.18
CA GLY A 778 -14.54 34.68 -29.40
C GLY A 778 -13.93 35.96 -29.98
N ASP A 779 -13.75 35.97 -31.31
CA ASP A 779 -13.19 37.11 -32.04
C ASP A 779 -14.01 38.39 -31.86
N ILE A 780 -15.33 38.29 -31.72
CA ILE A 780 -16.22 39.44 -31.49
C ILE A 780 -15.96 40.05 -30.11
N GLY A 781 -15.88 39.22 -29.06
CA GLY A 781 -15.53 39.64 -27.71
C GLY A 781 -14.12 40.23 -27.63
N ALA A 782 -13.13 39.59 -28.26
CA ALA A 782 -11.77 40.10 -28.36
C ALA A 782 -11.70 41.46 -29.10
N ARG A 783 -12.54 41.66 -30.13
CA ARG A 783 -12.61 42.93 -30.85
C ARG A 783 -13.28 44.03 -30.03
N TRP A 784 -14.37 43.73 -29.33
CA TRP A 784 -15.04 44.66 -28.42
C TRP A 784 -14.12 45.08 -27.26
N ALA A 785 -13.38 44.12 -26.70
CA ALA A 785 -12.35 44.36 -25.69
C ALA A 785 -11.28 45.35 -26.17
N ALA A 786 -10.74 45.13 -27.37
CA ALA A 786 -9.75 46.01 -28.00
C ALA A 786 -10.30 47.42 -28.33
N LEU A 787 -11.63 47.60 -28.34
CA LEU A 787 -12.31 48.88 -28.57
C LEU A 787 -12.75 49.56 -27.26
N GLY A 788 -12.40 49.01 -26.10
CA GLY A 788 -12.64 49.62 -24.78
C GLY A 788 -13.85 49.06 -24.00
N TRP A 789 -14.38 47.89 -24.38
CA TRP A 789 -15.51 47.24 -23.71
C TRP A 789 -16.74 48.16 -23.62
N GLU A 790 -17.47 48.16 -22.51
CA GLU A 790 -18.69 48.97 -22.29
C GLU A 790 -18.44 50.48 -22.29
N ARG A 791 -17.20 50.92 -22.00
CA ARG A 791 -16.77 52.32 -22.14
C ARG A 791 -16.32 52.67 -23.56
N GLY A 792 -16.22 51.68 -24.44
CA GLY A 792 -15.86 51.82 -25.84
C GLY A 792 -17.00 52.37 -26.70
N VAL A 793 -16.69 52.68 -27.96
CA VAL A 793 -17.62 53.34 -28.90
C VAL A 793 -18.90 52.55 -29.19
N HIS A 794 -18.95 51.24 -28.89
CA HIS A 794 -20.13 50.41 -29.07
C HIS A 794 -21.10 50.45 -27.88
N GLY A 795 -20.62 50.79 -26.68
CA GLY A 795 -21.37 50.60 -25.43
C GLY A 795 -21.64 49.11 -25.14
N TYR A 796 -22.80 48.84 -24.51
CA TYR A 796 -23.20 47.49 -24.11
C TYR A 796 -23.78 46.63 -25.26
N PRO A 797 -23.62 45.30 -25.20
CA PRO A 797 -24.33 44.38 -26.10
C PRO A 797 -25.85 44.44 -25.92
N ARG A 798 -26.56 44.47 -27.04
CA ARG A 798 -28.03 44.34 -27.17
C ARG A 798 -28.45 42.92 -27.55
N SER A 799 -27.58 42.14 -28.20
CA SER A 799 -27.76 40.71 -28.48
C SER A 799 -26.65 39.85 -27.87
N SER A 800 -26.93 38.56 -27.63
CA SER A 800 -25.86 37.54 -27.63
C SER A 800 -25.30 37.39 -29.05
N GLU A 801 -24.23 36.61 -29.23
CA GLU A 801 -23.75 36.30 -30.58
C GLU A 801 -24.83 35.51 -31.35
N LEU A 802 -25.27 36.06 -32.49
CA LEU A 802 -26.26 35.46 -33.38
C LEU A 802 -25.61 35.06 -34.72
N GLY A 803 -26.18 34.07 -35.39
CA GLY A 803 -25.91 33.85 -36.81
C GLY A 803 -26.47 35.00 -37.65
N THR A 804 -25.72 35.45 -38.66
CA THR A 804 -26.27 36.45 -39.60
C THR A 804 -27.45 35.86 -40.38
N PRO A 805 -28.48 36.65 -40.73
CA PRO A 805 -29.64 36.20 -41.53
C PRO A 805 -29.28 35.49 -42.85
N ASP A 806 -28.15 35.83 -43.46
CA ASP A 806 -27.66 35.17 -44.68
C ASP A 806 -26.91 33.84 -44.44
N GLY A 807 -26.73 33.44 -43.18
CA GLY A 807 -26.06 32.22 -42.74
C GLY A 807 -24.53 32.21 -42.88
N ARG A 808 -23.91 33.29 -43.36
CA ARG A 808 -22.47 33.33 -43.70
C ARG A 808 -21.56 33.64 -42.51
N GLY A 809 -22.06 34.29 -41.47
CA GLY A 809 -21.24 34.81 -40.37
C GLY A 809 -21.90 34.76 -38.99
N ARG A 810 -21.35 35.60 -38.10
CA ARG A 810 -21.80 35.81 -36.71
C ARG A 810 -21.80 37.31 -36.39
N TYR A 811 -22.63 37.75 -35.46
CA TYR A 811 -22.59 39.13 -34.98
C TYR A 811 -23.10 39.30 -33.55
N ASN A 812 -22.59 40.33 -32.87
CA ASN A 812 -23.28 40.95 -31.74
C ASN A 812 -23.71 42.37 -32.16
N ASP A 813 -24.97 42.71 -31.88
CA ASP A 813 -25.49 44.07 -31.94
C ASP A 813 -25.25 44.77 -30.58
N PHE A 814 -24.79 46.02 -30.62
CA PHE A 814 -24.41 46.83 -29.45
C PHE A 814 -25.18 48.15 -29.43
N ALA A 815 -25.11 48.91 -28.33
CA ALA A 815 -25.89 50.14 -28.14
C ALA A 815 -25.74 51.17 -29.28
N ASP A 816 -24.52 51.39 -29.81
CA ASP A 816 -24.24 52.35 -30.89
C ASP A 816 -23.60 51.72 -32.14
N GLY A 817 -23.71 50.40 -32.33
CA GLY A 817 -23.07 49.73 -33.47
C GLY A 817 -23.25 48.23 -33.50
N GLY A 818 -22.50 47.58 -34.39
CA GLY A 818 -22.43 46.12 -34.47
C GLY A 818 -21.00 45.66 -34.74
N ILE A 819 -20.66 44.47 -34.25
CA ILE A 819 -19.41 43.78 -34.59
C ILE A 819 -19.78 42.47 -35.26
N TYR A 820 -19.36 42.35 -36.52
CA TYR A 820 -19.70 41.24 -37.41
C TYR A 820 -18.44 40.44 -37.72
N TRP A 821 -18.55 39.11 -37.63
CA TRP A 821 -17.49 38.16 -37.92
C TRP A 821 -17.85 37.32 -39.15
N LEU A 822 -16.88 37.18 -40.05
CA LEU A 822 -16.98 36.35 -41.25
C LEU A 822 -15.75 35.42 -41.31
N PRO A 823 -15.92 34.11 -41.63
CA PRO A 823 -14.82 33.19 -41.83
C PRO A 823 -13.78 33.74 -42.82
N GLY A 824 -12.50 33.72 -42.43
CA GLY A 824 -11.39 34.23 -43.24
C GLY A 824 -11.17 35.75 -43.23
N VAL A 825 -12.12 36.54 -42.69
CA VAL A 825 -12.00 38.01 -42.55
C VAL A 825 -11.85 38.44 -41.08
N GLY A 826 -12.44 37.68 -40.15
CA GLY A 826 -12.44 37.97 -38.71
C GLY A 826 -13.52 38.98 -38.32
N ALA A 827 -13.48 39.43 -37.05
CA ALA A 827 -14.45 40.38 -36.50
C ALA A 827 -14.14 41.83 -36.90
N ARG A 828 -15.14 42.54 -37.40
CA ARG A 828 -15.07 43.94 -37.85
C ARG A 828 -16.15 44.81 -37.22
N SER A 829 -15.72 45.97 -36.72
CA SER A 829 -16.55 46.99 -36.08
C SER A 829 -17.13 47.98 -37.10
N VAL A 830 -18.44 48.19 -37.03
CA VAL A 830 -19.18 49.24 -37.75
C VAL A 830 -20.02 50.01 -36.72
N VAL A 831 -19.88 51.33 -36.61
CA VAL A 831 -20.47 52.10 -35.49
C VAL A 831 -21.24 53.35 -35.99
N GLY A 832 -22.12 53.88 -35.15
CA GLY A 832 -22.85 55.14 -35.32
C GLY A 832 -23.49 55.35 -36.70
N ALA A 833 -23.16 56.48 -37.33
CA ALA A 833 -23.76 56.89 -38.61
C ALA A 833 -23.43 55.95 -39.77
N ILE A 834 -22.26 55.31 -39.76
CA ILE A 834 -21.87 54.33 -40.79
C ILE A 834 -22.67 53.04 -40.64
N TYR A 835 -22.86 52.57 -39.39
CA TYR A 835 -23.76 51.46 -39.08
C TYR A 835 -25.19 51.74 -39.58
N GLY A 836 -25.70 52.94 -39.31
CA GLY A 836 -27.01 53.38 -39.78
C GLY A 836 -27.14 53.52 -41.31
N ALA A 837 -26.05 53.78 -42.04
CA ALA A 837 -26.05 53.80 -43.51
C ALA A 837 -26.00 52.39 -44.12
N TRP A 838 -25.19 51.50 -43.55
CA TRP A 838 -25.15 50.08 -43.92
C TRP A 838 -26.50 49.38 -43.64
N ALA A 839 -27.17 49.75 -42.54
CA ALA A 839 -28.55 49.33 -42.24
C ALA A 839 -29.52 49.64 -43.40
N ARG A 840 -29.51 50.88 -43.89
CA ARG A 840 -30.33 51.31 -45.05
C ARG A 840 -29.95 50.61 -46.35
N ALA A 841 -28.71 50.11 -46.46
CA ALA A 841 -28.23 49.32 -47.60
C ALA A 841 -28.56 47.82 -47.48
N GLY A 842 -29.24 47.39 -46.41
CA GLY A 842 -29.70 46.01 -46.21
C GLY A 842 -28.75 45.10 -45.43
N TRP A 843 -27.82 45.66 -44.65
CA TRP A 843 -26.83 44.91 -43.85
C TRP A 843 -25.97 43.95 -44.70
N GLU A 844 -25.52 42.83 -44.13
CA GLU A 844 -24.66 41.84 -44.79
C GLU A 844 -25.35 41.10 -45.94
N GLY A 845 -26.64 40.80 -45.82
CA GLY A 845 -27.46 40.29 -46.92
C GLY A 845 -27.73 41.32 -48.04
N GLY A 846 -27.40 42.58 -47.80
CA GLY A 846 -27.65 43.70 -48.70
C GLY A 846 -26.67 43.80 -49.88
N ARG A 847 -26.68 44.98 -50.53
CA ARG A 847 -25.84 45.27 -51.70
C ARG A 847 -24.33 45.36 -51.38
N LEU A 848 -23.99 45.73 -50.14
CA LEU A 848 -22.62 45.94 -49.70
C LEU A 848 -21.89 44.68 -49.20
N GLY A 849 -22.61 43.69 -48.67
CA GLY A 849 -21.99 42.52 -48.03
C GLY A 849 -21.45 42.82 -46.64
N PHE A 850 -20.58 41.94 -46.14
CA PHE A 850 -19.93 42.10 -44.83
C PHE A 850 -18.92 43.26 -44.81
N PRO A 851 -18.69 43.89 -43.65
CA PRO A 851 -17.54 44.76 -43.45
C PRO A 851 -16.23 43.96 -43.57
N VAL A 852 -15.27 44.50 -44.33
CA VAL A 852 -13.92 43.92 -44.48
C VAL A 852 -12.84 44.74 -43.77
N THR A 853 -13.15 45.99 -43.40
CA THR A 853 -12.34 46.79 -42.45
C THR A 853 -13.15 47.14 -41.22
N ASP A 854 -12.45 47.44 -40.14
CA ASP A 854 -12.98 48.18 -39.01
C ASP A 854 -13.19 49.65 -39.36
N GLU A 855 -14.04 50.35 -38.60
CA GLU A 855 -14.28 51.77 -38.84
C GLU A 855 -13.01 52.58 -38.54
N THR A 856 -12.43 53.12 -39.60
CA THR A 856 -11.09 53.73 -39.61
C THR A 856 -11.20 55.20 -39.97
N GLY A 857 -10.34 56.05 -39.39
CA GLY A 857 -10.27 57.46 -39.77
C GLY A 857 -9.70 57.61 -41.19
N THR A 858 -10.25 58.52 -42.00
CA THR A 858 -9.67 58.77 -43.33
C THR A 858 -8.28 59.41 -43.23
N PRO A 859 -7.43 59.23 -44.26
CA PRO A 859 -6.26 60.08 -44.46
C PRO A 859 -6.60 61.57 -44.27
N GLY A 860 -5.83 62.27 -43.44
CA GLY A 860 -6.08 63.68 -43.09
C GLY A 860 -7.12 63.92 -41.99
N GLY A 861 -7.79 62.88 -41.45
CA GLY A 861 -8.61 62.98 -40.23
C GLY A 861 -9.97 63.68 -40.36
N ALA A 862 -10.39 64.05 -41.58
CA ALA A 862 -11.64 64.78 -41.83
C ALA A 862 -12.92 63.92 -41.74
N GLY A 863 -12.79 62.59 -41.74
CA GLY A 863 -13.91 61.66 -41.69
C GLY A 863 -13.53 60.26 -41.20
N ARG A 864 -14.49 59.34 -41.26
CA ARG A 864 -14.31 57.90 -40.97
C ARG A 864 -14.92 57.06 -42.08
N PHE A 865 -14.52 55.79 -42.21
CA PHE A 865 -15.04 54.88 -43.23
C PHE A 865 -14.99 53.42 -42.80
N ASN A 866 -15.85 52.59 -43.41
CA ASN A 866 -15.70 51.14 -43.52
C ASN A 866 -15.70 50.75 -45.00
N HIS A 867 -14.81 49.83 -45.38
CA HIS A 867 -14.97 49.05 -46.60
C HIS A 867 -15.80 47.78 -46.32
N PHE A 868 -16.58 47.38 -47.31
CA PHE A 868 -17.40 46.18 -47.33
C PHE A 868 -17.05 45.32 -48.56
N GLU A 869 -17.47 44.06 -48.59
CA GLU A 869 -17.17 43.12 -49.70
C GLU A 869 -17.44 43.69 -51.11
N ARG A 870 -18.48 44.54 -51.24
CA ARG A 870 -18.98 45.06 -52.53
C ARG A 870 -19.11 46.58 -52.59
N GLY A 871 -18.68 47.30 -51.55
CA GLY A 871 -18.75 48.77 -51.55
C GLY A 871 -18.03 49.42 -50.37
N SER A 872 -18.30 50.70 -50.13
CA SER A 872 -17.73 51.46 -49.01
C SER A 872 -18.74 52.46 -48.46
N VAL A 873 -18.63 52.76 -47.17
CA VAL A 873 -19.40 53.83 -46.54
C VAL A 873 -18.43 54.81 -45.91
N TYR A 874 -18.57 56.09 -46.29
CA TYR A 874 -17.75 57.18 -45.79
C TYR A 874 -18.64 58.17 -45.03
N TRP A 875 -18.14 58.66 -43.89
CA TRP A 875 -18.80 59.66 -43.05
C TRP A 875 -17.91 60.86 -42.80
N THR A 876 -18.48 62.06 -42.86
CA THR A 876 -17.89 63.28 -42.28
C THR A 876 -18.95 64.04 -41.46
N PRO A 877 -18.55 64.91 -40.52
CA PRO A 877 -19.48 65.82 -39.86
C PRO A 877 -20.23 66.75 -40.81
N ALA A 878 -19.66 67.07 -41.97
CA ALA A 878 -20.23 68.01 -42.95
C ALA A 878 -21.21 67.35 -43.93
N THR A 879 -21.01 66.08 -44.25
CA THR A 879 -21.80 65.38 -45.28
C THR A 879 -22.72 64.29 -44.73
N GLY A 880 -22.42 63.71 -43.56
CA GLY A 880 -23.09 62.49 -43.08
C GLY A 880 -22.51 61.23 -43.72
N ALA A 881 -23.15 60.07 -43.47
CA ALA A 881 -22.67 58.77 -43.91
C ALA A 881 -23.33 58.35 -45.24
N HIS A 882 -22.51 58.16 -46.28
CA HIS A 882 -22.95 57.84 -47.64
C HIS A 882 -22.29 56.57 -48.18
N VAL A 883 -23.10 55.79 -48.90
CA VAL A 883 -22.72 54.58 -49.62
C VAL A 883 -22.15 54.92 -50.99
N VAL A 884 -20.96 54.39 -51.27
CA VAL A 884 -20.34 54.40 -52.62
C VAL A 884 -20.05 52.95 -53.02
N GLU A 885 -20.58 52.51 -54.15
CA GLU A 885 -20.53 51.10 -54.59
C GLU A 885 -20.25 50.95 -56.09
N GLY A 886 -20.18 49.71 -56.57
CA GLY A 886 -20.11 49.39 -58.00
C GLY A 886 -18.92 50.02 -58.74
N ASP A 887 -19.14 50.40 -60.00
CA ASP A 887 -18.12 51.04 -60.83
C ASP A 887 -17.81 52.48 -60.39
N ILE A 888 -18.77 53.16 -59.76
CA ILE A 888 -18.56 54.52 -59.20
C ILE A 888 -17.49 54.47 -58.11
N LEU A 889 -17.56 53.49 -57.20
CA LEU A 889 -16.51 53.24 -56.20
C LEU A 889 -15.17 52.96 -56.86
N ARG A 890 -15.11 52.08 -57.87
CA ARG A 890 -13.86 51.75 -58.57
C ARG A 890 -13.23 52.99 -59.22
N ARG A 891 -14.04 53.84 -59.85
CA ARG A 891 -13.57 55.10 -60.46
C ARG A 891 -13.08 56.09 -59.40
N TRP A 892 -13.82 56.30 -58.32
CA TRP A 892 -13.42 57.21 -57.23
C TRP A 892 -12.15 56.73 -56.52
N ALA A 893 -12.02 55.42 -56.28
CA ALA A 893 -10.80 54.80 -55.76
C ALA A 893 -9.59 55.04 -56.66
N ALA A 894 -9.75 54.84 -57.98
CA ALA A 894 -8.71 55.09 -58.98
C ALA A 894 -8.30 56.57 -59.09
N LEU A 895 -9.18 57.50 -58.70
CA LEU A 895 -8.90 58.94 -58.62
C LEU A 895 -8.18 59.35 -57.33
N GLY A 896 -7.99 58.45 -56.37
CA GLY A 896 -7.36 58.75 -55.08
C GLY A 896 -8.33 58.97 -53.92
N TRP A 897 -9.57 58.47 -54.02
CA TRP A 897 -10.58 58.47 -52.95
C TRP A 897 -10.91 59.90 -52.46
N GLU A 898 -11.05 60.10 -51.15
CA GLU A 898 -11.35 61.39 -50.52
C GLU A 898 -10.27 62.48 -50.73
N ARG A 899 -9.08 62.10 -51.21
CA ARG A 899 -8.00 63.04 -51.59
C ARG A 899 -8.04 63.46 -53.07
N SER A 900 -8.98 62.93 -53.85
CA SER A 900 -9.22 63.37 -55.23
C SER A 900 -9.85 64.77 -55.27
N SER A 901 -9.91 65.37 -56.46
CA SER A 901 -10.65 66.61 -56.75
C SER A 901 -12.14 66.54 -56.40
N LEU A 902 -12.71 65.34 -56.30
CA LEU A 902 -14.11 65.13 -55.89
C LEU A 902 -14.32 65.29 -54.38
N GLY A 903 -13.31 65.00 -53.55
CA GLY A 903 -13.44 64.99 -52.09
C GLY A 903 -14.35 63.87 -51.58
N PHE A 904 -15.07 64.12 -50.48
CA PHE A 904 -15.97 63.15 -49.85
C PHE A 904 -17.34 63.07 -50.56
N PRO A 905 -18.03 61.92 -50.51
CA PRO A 905 -19.40 61.80 -51.01
C PRO A 905 -20.37 62.69 -50.22
N THR A 906 -21.35 63.23 -50.94
CA THR A 906 -22.48 64.04 -50.43
C THR A 906 -23.85 63.37 -50.67
N SER A 907 -23.88 62.26 -51.42
CA SER A 907 -25.06 61.41 -51.57
C SER A 907 -24.71 59.92 -51.60
N ASP A 908 -25.65 59.08 -51.18
CA ASP A 908 -25.75 57.69 -51.65
C ASP A 908 -25.89 57.68 -53.19
N GLU A 909 -25.62 56.53 -53.82
CA GLU A 909 -25.85 56.36 -55.26
C GLU A 909 -27.35 56.34 -55.61
N TYR A 910 -27.79 57.28 -56.46
CA TYR A 910 -29.19 57.44 -56.90
C TYR A 910 -29.36 57.26 -58.42
N ALA A 911 -30.59 57.01 -58.85
CA ALA A 911 -30.91 56.79 -60.27
C ALA A 911 -31.00 58.12 -61.04
N VAL A 912 -30.47 58.14 -62.26
CA VAL A 912 -30.57 59.25 -63.22
C VAL A 912 -30.96 58.72 -64.60
N PRO A 913 -31.47 59.55 -65.53
CA PRO A 913 -31.74 59.10 -66.89
C PRO A 913 -30.50 58.47 -67.53
N GLY A 914 -30.62 57.23 -68.00
CA GLY A 914 -29.52 56.46 -68.59
C GLY A 914 -28.59 55.74 -67.62
N GLY A 915 -28.73 55.88 -66.29
CA GLY A 915 -27.79 55.26 -65.36
C GLY A 915 -27.95 55.63 -63.89
N ARG A 916 -26.83 55.73 -63.18
CA ARG A 916 -26.77 55.98 -61.73
C ARG A 916 -25.65 56.97 -61.38
N ARG A 917 -25.82 57.73 -60.31
CA ARG A 917 -24.93 58.84 -59.94
C ARG A 917 -24.71 58.91 -58.43
N SER A 918 -23.48 59.28 -58.05
CA SER A 918 -23.16 59.75 -56.71
C SER A 918 -22.59 61.17 -56.79
N ASP A 919 -23.06 62.05 -55.93
CA ASP A 919 -22.51 63.39 -55.76
C ASP A 919 -21.41 63.42 -54.70
N PHE A 920 -20.41 64.26 -54.93
CA PHE A 920 -19.26 64.49 -54.05
C PHE A 920 -19.09 65.99 -53.81
N GLN A 921 -18.27 66.39 -52.85
CA GLN A 921 -18.08 67.80 -52.49
C GLN A 921 -17.66 68.67 -53.69
N GLY A 922 -16.69 68.18 -54.48
CA GLY A 922 -16.13 68.85 -55.65
C GLY A 922 -16.70 68.42 -57.00
N GLY A 923 -17.78 67.62 -57.05
CA GLY A 923 -18.30 67.12 -58.33
C GLY A 923 -19.30 65.98 -58.21
N SER A 924 -19.34 65.14 -59.24
CA SER A 924 -20.18 63.94 -59.31
C SER A 924 -19.58 62.89 -60.23
N LEU A 925 -19.87 61.62 -59.96
CA LEU A 925 -19.59 60.51 -60.85
C LEU A 925 -20.91 59.91 -61.33
N THR A 926 -21.07 59.73 -62.64
CA THR A 926 -22.25 59.12 -63.26
C THR A 926 -21.86 57.88 -64.04
N TRP A 927 -22.36 56.73 -63.61
CA TRP A 927 -22.28 55.46 -64.34
C TRP A 927 -23.41 55.39 -65.38
N ASP A 928 -23.06 55.11 -66.62
CA ASP A 928 -23.99 54.93 -67.74
C ASP A 928 -24.30 53.44 -67.96
N ALA A 929 -25.59 53.09 -67.96
CA ALA A 929 -26.05 51.71 -68.01
C ALA A 929 -25.95 51.05 -69.41
N ALA A 930 -25.79 51.85 -70.48
CA ALA A 930 -25.67 51.35 -71.84
C ALA A 930 -24.22 51.02 -72.22
N THR A 931 -23.25 51.70 -71.59
CA THR A 931 -21.81 51.60 -71.89
C THR A 931 -20.98 51.01 -70.75
N GLY A 932 -21.51 50.99 -69.53
CA GLY A 932 -20.76 50.61 -68.32
C GLY A 932 -19.68 51.61 -67.91
N GLN A 933 -19.60 52.77 -68.55
CA GLN A 933 -18.58 53.79 -68.28
C GLN A 933 -19.01 54.69 -67.11
N VAL A 934 -18.04 55.12 -66.31
CA VAL A 934 -18.24 56.16 -65.29
C VAL A 934 -17.62 57.48 -65.76
N THR A 935 -18.47 58.48 -65.93
CA THR A 935 -18.08 59.84 -66.31
C THR A 935 -17.95 60.73 -65.08
N GLU A 936 -17.01 61.67 -65.13
CA GLU A 936 -16.68 62.59 -64.04
C GLU A 936 -17.06 64.02 -64.42
N SER A 937 -17.76 64.71 -63.52
CA SER A 937 -18.12 66.12 -63.67
C SER A 937 -17.70 66.86 -62.41
N LEU A 938 -16.67 67.69 -62.51
CA LEU A 938 -16.22 68.58 -61.45
C LEU A 938 -17.11 69.84 -61.35
N ARG A 939 -17.09 70.51 -60.20
CA ARG A 939 -17.77 71.79 -59.92
C ARG A 939 -16.82 72.97 -60.04
#